data_AF-Q96NH3-F1
#
_entry.id   AF-Q96NH3-F1
#
_cell.length_a   1.000
_cell.length_b   1.000
_cell.length_c   1.000
_cell.angle_alpha   90.00
_cell.angle_beta   90.00
_cell.angle_gamma   90.00
#
_symmetry.space_group_name_H-M   'P 1'
#
loop_
_entity.id
_entity.type
_entity.pdbx_description
1 polymer ?
#
loop_
_entity_poly.entity_id
_entity_poly.type
_entity_poly.pdbx_seq_one_letter_code
_entity_poly.pdbx_strand_id
1 'polypeptide(L)'
;MAHFSSEDQAMLQAMLRRLFQSVKEKITGAPSLECAEEILLHLEETDENFHNYEFVKYLRQHIGNTLGSMIEEEMEKCTSDRNQGEECGYDTVVQQVTKRTQESKEYKEMMHYLKNIMIAVVESMINKFEEDETRNQERQKKIQKEKSHSYRTDNCSDSDSSLNQSYKFCQGKLQLILDQLDPGQPKEVRYEALQTLCSAPPSDVLNCENWTTLCEKLTVSLSDPDPVFSDRILKFCAQTFLLSPLHMTKEIYTSLAKYLESYFLSRENHIPTLSAGVDITNPNMTRLLKKVRLLNEYQKEAPSFWIRHPEKYMEEIVESTLSLLTVKHNQSHVVSQKILDPIYFFALVDTKAVWFKKWMHAHYSRTTVLRLLETKYKSLVTTAIQQCVQYFEMCKTRKADETLGHSKHCRNKQKTFYYLGQELQYIYFIHSLCLLGRLLIYKQGRKLFPIKLKNKKGLVSLIDLLVLFTQLIYYSPSCPKMTSAAHSENYSPASMVTEVLWILSDQKECAVECLYNNIVIETLLQPIHNLMKGNEASPNCSETALIHIAGILARIASVEEGLILLLYGANMNSSEESPTGAHIIAQFSKKLLDEDISIFSGSEMLPVVKGAFISVCRHIYSTCEGLQVLITYNLHESIAKAWKKTSLLSERIPTPVEGSDSVSSVSQESQNIMAWEDNLLDDLLHFAATPKGLLLLQRTGAINECVTFIFNRYAKKLQVSRHKKFGYGVLVTRVASTAAGGIALKKSGFINELITELWSNLEYGRDDVRVTHPRTTPVDPIDRSCQKSFLALVNLLSYPAIYELVRNQDLPNKTEYSLREVPTCVIDIIDRLIILNSEAKIRSLFNYEQSHIFGLRDFIIDGLSVERNHVLVRINLVGGPLERILPPRLLEKSDNPYPWPMFSSYPLPNCYLSDITRNAGIKQDNDLDKLLLCLKISDKQTEWIENCQRQFCKMMKAKPDIISGEALIELLEKFVLHLTESPSECYFPSVEYTATDANVKNESLSSVQQLGIKMTVRYGKFLSLLKDGAENDLTWVLKHCERFLKQQQTSIKSSLLCLQGNYAGHDWFVSSLFMIMLGDKEKTFQFLHQFSRLLTSAFLWLPRLHISSYLPNDTVESGIHPVYFCSTHYIEMLLKAELPLVFSAFHMSGFAPSQICLQWITQCFWNYLDWIEICHYIATCVFLGPDYQVYICIAVFKHLQQDILQHTQTQDLQVFLKEEALHGFRVSDYFEYMEILEQNYRTVLLRDMRNIRLQST
;
A
#
# COMPACT_ATOMS: atom_id res chain seq x y z
N MET A 1 0.77 -22.67 -54.30
CA MET A 1 1.66 -22.47 -53.14
C MET A 1 2.51 -21.26 -53.46
N ALA A 2 2.32 -20.15 -52.74
CA ALA A 2 3.15 -18.96 -52.95
C ALA A 2 4.57 -19.27 -52.44
N HIS A 3 5.60 -18.97 -53.24
CA HIS A 3 6.98 -19.04 -52.76
C HIS A 3 7.18 -17.95 -51.71
N PHE A 4 7.62 -18.34 -50.52
CA PHE A 4 7.96 -17.42 -49.44
C PHE A 4 9.10 -16.49 -49.84
N SER A 5 9.00 -15.21 -49.46
CA SER A 5 10.18 -14.35 -49.43
C SER A 5 11.09 -14.83 -48.31
N SER A 6 12.41 -14.76 -48.52
CA SER A 6 13.37 -15.05 -47.44
C SER A 6 13.34 -13.99 -46.33
N GLU A 7 12.76 -12.81 -46.60
CA GLU A 7 12.62 -11.72 -45.64
C GLU A 7 11.55 -12.01 -44.58
N ASP A 8 10.36 -12.49 -44.99
CA ASP A 8 9.28 -12.84 -44.06
C ASP A 8 9.73 -13.90 -43.05
N GLN A 9 10.42 -14.94 -43.54
CA GLN A 9 10.93 -16.04 -42.73
C GLN A 9 12.01 -15.57 -41.74
N ALA A 10 12.88 -14.62 -42.15
CA ALA A 10 13.88 -14.03 -41.28
C ALA A 10 13.27 -13.08 -40.24
N MET A 11 12.24 -12.32 -40.60
CA MET A 11 11.52 -11.40 -39.72
C MET A 11 10.80 -12.16 -38.59
N LEU A 12 10.05 -13.22 -38.94
CA LEU A 12 9.42 -14.12 -37.99
C LEU A 12 10.44 -14.82 -37.08
N GLN A 13 11.57 -15.28 -37.63
CA GLN A 13 12.65 -15.88 -36.86
C GLN A 13 13.23 -14.91 -35.81
N ALA A 14 13.33 -13.61 -36.13
CA ALA A 14 13.78 -12.59 -35.19
C ALA A 14 12.74 -12.32 -34.06
N MET A 15 11.44 -12.24 -34.41
CA MET A 15 10.37 -12.06 -33.44
C MET A 15 10.27 -13.26 -32.46
N LEU A 16 10.33 -14.49 -32.97
CA LEU A 16 10.34 -15.71 -32.15
C LEU A 16 11.56 -15.80 -31.24
N ARG A 17 12.75 -15.41 -31.73
CA ARG A 17 13.95 -15.30 -30.88
C ARG A 17 13.75 -14.27 -29.76
N ARG A 18 13.18 -13.08 -30.04
CA ARG A 18 12.86 -12.07 -29.01
C ARG A 18 11.85 -12.57 -27.98
N LEU A 19 10.81 -13.29 -28.42
CA LEU A 19 9.85 -13.93 -27.53
C LEU A 19 10.58 -14.91 -26.59
N PHE A 20 11.24 -15.94 -27.12
CA PHE A 20 11.97 -16.91 -26.29
C PHE A 20 13.05 -16.28 -25.40
N GLN A 21 13.70 -15.19 -25.83
CA GLN A 21 14.66 -14.45 -24.99
C GLN A 21 14.00 -13.81 -23.77
N SER A 22 12.76 -13.32 -23.91
CA SER A 22 12.03 -12.60 -22.85
C SER A 22 11.22 -13.54 -21.95
N VAL A 23 10.70 -14.66 -22.45
CA VAL A 23 10.15 -15.74 -21.60
C VAL A 23 11.23 -16.66 -21.02
N LYS A 24 12.51 -16.47 -21.36
CA LYS A 24 13.60 -17.39 -21.01
C LYS A 24 13.62 -17.79 -19.53
N GLU A 25 13.53 -16.83 -18.61
CA GLU A 25 13.54 -17.14 -17.17
C GLU A 25 12.37 -18.02 -16.75
N LYS A 26 11.14 -17.75 -17.25
CA LYS A 26 9.96 -18.59 -16.98
C LYS A 26 10.15 -20.02 -17.50
N ILE A 27 10.67 -20.17 -18.73
CA ILE A 27 10.94 -21.47 -19.35
C ILE A 27 12.05 -22.23 -18.59
N THR A 28 13.17 -21.57 -18.26
CA THR A 28 14.27 -22.21 -17.50
C THR A 28 13.96 -22.45 -16.03
N GLY A 29 12.93 -21.80 -15.48
CA GLY A 29 12.39 -22.06 -14.16
C GLY A 29 11.34 -23.18 -14.13
N ALA A 30 10.94 -23.70 -15.30
CA ALA A 30 9.95 -24.77 -15.41
C ALA A 30 10.55 -26.11 -14.92
N PRO A 31 9.77 -26.90 -14.16
CA PRO A 31 10.25 -28.14 -13.53
C PRO A 31 10.45 -29.30 -14.51
N SER A 32 9.74 -29.29 -15.65
CA SER A 32 9.81 -30.29 -16.71
C SER A 32 9.54 -29.64 -18.06
N LEU A 33 9.82 -30.37 -19.15
CA LEU A 33 9.46 -29.93 -20.51
C LEU A 33 7.95 -29.71 -20.64
N GLU A 34 7.15 -30.59 -20.03
CA GLU A 34 5.68 -30.50 -20.04
C GLU A 34 5.19 -29.24 -19.34
N CYS A 35 5.76 -28.86 -18.19
CA CYS A 35 5.41 -27.57 -17.56
C CYS A 35 5.97 -26.37 -18.33
N ALA A 36 7.07 -26.52 -19.09
CA ALA A 36 7.52 -25.46 -19.98
C ALA A 36 6.55 -25.25 -21.16
N GLU A 37 6.01 -26.35 -21.72
CA GLU A 37 4.93 -26.31 -22.70
C GLU A 37 3.64 -25.74 -22.10
N GLU A 38 3.27 -26.12 -20.87
CA GLU A 38 2.10 -25.61 -20.14
C GLU A 38 2.23 -24.09 -19.89
N ILE A 39 3.41 -23.60 -19.50
CA ILE A 39 3.70 -22.17 -19.37
C ILE A 39 3.60 -21.44 -20.73
N LEU A 40 4.06 -22.07 -21.82
CA LEU A 40 3.96 -21.51 -23.17
C LEU A 40 2.52 -21.52 -23.72
N LEU A 41 1.72 -22.52 -23.36
CA LEU A 41 0.29 -22.64 -23.68
C LEU A 41 -0.53 -21.57 -22.95
N HIS A 42 -0.26 -21.37 -21.66
CA HIS A 42 -0.95 -20.41 -20.81
C HIS A 42 -0.24 -19.03 -20.76
N LEU A 43 0.51 -18.66 -21.80
CA LEU A 43 1.25 -17.39 -21.85
C LEU A 43 0.33 -16.17 -21.80
N GLU A 44 -0.86 -16.25 -22.40
CA GLU A 44 -1.87 -15.19 -22.41
C GLU A 44 -2.47 -14.94 -21.02
N GLU A 45 -2.63 -15.98 -20.20
CA GLU A 45 -3.15 -15.89 -18.83
C GLU A 45 -2.06 -15.54 -17.80
N THR A 46 -0.80 -15.89 -18.08
CA THR A 46 0.31 -15.80 -17.10
C THR A 46 1.33 -14.69 -17.38
N ASP A 47 1.18 -13.92 -18.46
CA ASP A 47 2.04 -12.77 -18.77
C ASP A 47 1.26 -11.51 -19.12
N GLU A 48 1.27 -10.52 -18.22
CA GLU A 48 0.68 -9.20 -18.44
C GLU A 48 1.23 -8.47 -19.70
N ASN A 49 2.40 -8.89 -20.21
CA ASN A 49 2.98 -8.35 -21.45
C ASN A 49 2.70 -9.19 -22.70
N PHE A 50 1.88 -10.25 -22.64
CA PHE A 50 1.62 -11.14 -23.78
C PHE A 50 1.24 -10.38 -25.06
N HIS A 51 0.27 -9.46 -24.98
CA HIS A 51 -0.16 -8.66 -26.13
C HIS A 51 0.88 -7.61 -26.61
N ASN A 52 1.96 -7.38 -25.84
CA ASN A 52 2.99 -6.40 -26.20
C ASN A 52 4.09 -6.97 -27.11
N TYR A 53 4.27 -8.29 -27.15
CA TYR A 53 5.29 -8.95 -27.98
C TYR A 53 5.04 -8.74 -29.49
N GLU A 54 6.11 -8.44 -30.24
CA GLU A 54 6.05 -8.25 -31.70
C GLU A 54 5.44 -9.45 -32.43
N PHE A 55 5.76 -10.68 -31.99
CA PHE A 55 5.19 -11.91 -32.56
C PHE A 55 3.67 -12.00 -32.39
N VAL A 56 3.15 -11.62 -31.20
CA VAL A 56 1.71 -11.65 -30.91
C VAL A 56 0.99 -10.53 -31.67
N LYS A 57 1.61 -9.35 -31.81
CA LYS A 57 1.11 -8.26 -32.65
C LYS A 57 1.06 -8.65 -34.13
N TYR A 58 2.10 -9.31 -34.65
CA TYR A 58 2.14 -9.84 -36.01
C TYR A 58 1.02 -10.88 -36.24
N LEU A 59 0.85 -11.85 -35.33
CA LEU A 59 -0.24 -12.83 -35.40
C LEU A 59 -1.61 -12.15 -35.40
N ARG A 60 -1.86 -11.20 -34.49
CA ARG A 60 -3.14 -10.48 -34.41
C ARG A 60 -3.40 -9.66 -35.67
N GLN A 61 -2.39 -9.00 -36.23
CA GLN A 61 -2.51 -8.25 -37.49
C GLN A 61 -2.75 -9.18 -38.69
N HIS A 62 -2.10 -10.35 -38.73
CA HIS A 62 -2.30 -11.32 -39.81
C HIS A 62 -3.70 -11.96 -39.75
N ILE A 63 -4.19 -12.28 -38.55
CA ILE A 63 -5.58 -12.71 -38.31
C ILE A 63 -6.56 -11.61 -38.74
N GLY A 64 -6.35 -10.35 -38.33
CA GLY A 64 -7.18 -9.22 -38.74
C GLY A 64 -7.22 -9.02 -40.25
N ASN A 65 -6.07 -9.07 -40.93
CA ASN A 65 -6.01 -8.91 -42.38
C ASN A 65 -6.64 -10.09 -43.16
N THR A 66 -6.67 -11.29 -42.60
CA THR A 66 -7.14 -12.50 -43.30
C THR A 66 -8.60 -12.84 -43.02
N LEU A 67 -9.09 -12.51 -41.81
CA LEU A 67 -10.44 -12.86 -41.34
C LEU A 67 -11.30 -11.65 -41.00
N GLY A 68 -10.75 -10.43 -40.91
CA GLY A 68 -11.48 -9.23 -40.48
C GLY A 68 -12.76 -8.97 -41.29
N SER A 69 -12.65 -8.95 -42.62
CA SER A 69 -13.82 -8.74 -43.51
C SER A 69 -14.88 -9.84 -43.40
N MET A 70 -14.49 -11.09 -43.13
CA MET A 70 -15.44 -12.17 -42.89
C MET A 70 -16.12 -12.04 -41.52
N ILE A 71 -15.37 -11.67 -40.48
CA ILE A 71 -15.91 -11.44 -39.14
C ILE A 71 -16.91 -10.28 -39.18
N GLU A 72 -16.61 -9.21 -39.94
CA GLU A 72 -17.52 -8.11 -40.22
C GLU A 72 -18.76 -8.58 -41.01
N GLU A 73 -18.62 -9.31 -42.12
CA GLU A 73 -19.76 -9.85 -42.88
C GLU A 73 -20.67 -10.78 -42.05
N GLU A 74 -20.10 -11.64 -41.19
CA GLU A 74 -20.88 -12.54 -40.34
C GLU A 74 -21.48 -11.81 -39.13
N MET A 75 -20.86 -10.75 -38.62
CA MET A 75 -21.50 -9.83 -37.69
C MET A 75 -22.68 -9.08 -38.34
N GLU A 76 -22.53 -8.59 -39.57
CA GLU A 76 -23.62 -7.94 -40.33
C GLU A 76 -24.77 -8.91 -40.63
N LYS A 77 -24.49 -10.17 -40.99
CA LYS A 77 -25.54 -11.20 -41.11
C LYS A 77 -26.26 -11.46 -39.80
N CYS A 78 -25.51 -11.67 -38.71
CA CYS A 78 -26.11 -11.92 -37.38
C CYS A 78 -26.90 -10.72 -36.83
N THR A 79 -26.62 -9.50 -37.30
CA THR A 79 -27.38 -8.29 -36.93
C THR A 79 -28.53 -7.97 -37.89
N SER A 80 -28.48 -8.42 -39.16
CA SER A 80 -29.57 -8.23 -40.13
C SER A 80 -30.68 -9.30 -40.06
N ASP A 81 -30.36 -10.52 -39.63
CA ASP A 81 -31.35 -11.57 -39.33
C ASP A 81 -32.19 -11.28 -38.05
N ARG A 82 -31.84 -10.25 -37.25
CA ARG A 82 -32.55 -9.88 -36.00
C ARG A 82 -33.98 -9.36 -36.17
N ASN A 83 -34.53 -9.33 -37.38
CA ASN A 83 -35.90 -8.84 -37.64
C ASN A 83 -37.02 -9.78 -37.17
N GLN A 84 -36.73 -10.92 -36.51
CA GLN A 84 -37.76 -11.80 -35.93
C GLN A 84 -37.38 -12.35 -34.55
N GLY A 85 -38.14 -11.97 -33.52
CA GLY A 85 -38.44 -12.84 -32.38
C GLY A 85 -37.77 -12.51 -31.04
N GLU A 86 -36.49 -12.86 -30.88
CA GLU A 86 -35.86 -12.97 -29.55
C GLU A 86 -34.48 -12.29 -29.46
N GLU A 87 -34.28 -11.49 -28.41
CA GLU A 87 -32.99 -10.87 -28.09
C GLU A 87 -31.98 -11.92 -27.59
N CYS A 88 -31.31 -12.59 -28.51
CA CYS A 88 -30.11 -13.34 -28.18
C CYS A 88 -28.98 -12.37 -27.76
N GLY A 89 -28.56 -12.48 -26.49
CA GLY A 89 -27.51 -11.64 -25.90
C GLY A 89 -26.18 -11.75 -26.64
N TYR A 90 -25.35 -10.69 -26.54
CA TYR A 90 -24.12 -10.53 -27.32
C TYR A 90 -23.18 -11.75 -27.31
N ASP A 91 -23.03 -12.45 -26.18
CA ASP A 91 -22.23 -13.68 -26.08
C ASP A 91 -22.64 -14.75 -27.09
N THR A 92 -23.94 -14.89 -27.37
CA THR A 92 -24.45 -15.89 -28.33
C THR A 92 -24.07 -15.54 -29.76
N VAL A 93 -24.13 -14.25 -30.11
CA VAL A 93 -23.67 -13.74 -31.42
C VAL A 93 -22.16 -13.97 -31.56
N VAL A 94 -21.37 -13.67 -30.53
CA VAL A 94 -19.92 -13.90 -30.52
C VAL A 94 -19.59 -15.39 -30.70
N GLN A 95 -20.28 -16.30 -29.99
CA GLN A 95 -20.09 -17.74 -30.18
C GLN A 95 -20.46 -18.20 -31.60
N GLN A 96 -21.55 -17.69 -32.16
CA GLN A 96 -22.05 -18.09 -33.48
C GLN A 96 -21.15 -17.59 -34.62
N VAL A 97 -20.70 -16.33 -34.56
CA VAL A 97 -19.69 -15.78 -35.47
C VAL A 97 -18.38 -16.56 -35.33
N THR A 98 -17.86 -16.73 -34.12
CA THR A 98 -16.60 -17.48 -33.87
C THR A 98 -16.65 -18.89 -34.46
N LYS A 99 -17.77 -19.60 -34.27
CA LYS A 99 -17.95 -20.95 -34.82
C LYS A 99 -17.95 -20.97 -36.35
N ARG A 100 -18.67 -20.04 -37.00
CA ARG A 100 -18.65 -19.91 -38.47
C ARG A 100 -17.26 -19.55 -38.99
N THR A 101 -16.56 -18.62 -38.34
CA THR A 101 -15.19 -18.25 -38.70
C THR A 101 -14.25 -19.45 -38.58
N GLN A 102 -14.34 -20.28 -37.53
CA GLN A 102 -13.52 -21.51 -37.39
C GLN A 102 -13.87 -22.60 -38.43
N GLU A 103 -15.13 -22.70 -38.84
CA GLU A 103 -15.57 -23.66 -39.86
C GLU A 103 -15.20 -23.22 -41.29
N SER A 104 -14.93 -21.93 -41.50
CA SER A 104 -14.61 -21.31 -42.80
C SER A 104 -13.37 -21.91 -43.51
N LYS A 105 -13.28 -21.66 -44.80
CA LYS A 105 -12.16 -22.16 -45.63
C LYS A 105 -10.92 -21.30 -45.44
N GLU A 106 -11.13 -20.00 -45.27
CA GLU A 106 -10.12 -18.96 -45.07
C GLU A 106 -9.42 -19.16 -43.72
N TYR A 107 -10.14 -19.48 -42.64
CA TYR A 107 -9.52 -19.83 -41.36
C TYR A 107 -8.67 -21.10 -41.47
N LYS A 108 -9.16 -22.13 -42.15
CA LYS A 108 -8.42 -23.38 -42.37
C LYS A 108 -7.17 -23.17 -43.22
N GLU A 109 -7.26 -22.37 -44.29
CA GLU A 109 -6.12 -22.01 -45.15
C GLU A 109 -5.12 -21.13 -44.40
N MET A 110 -5.57 -20.13 -43.65
CA MET A 110 -4.74 -19.27 -42.78
C MET A 110 -4.01 -20.11 -41.72
N MET A 111 -4.72 -20.99 -41.01
CA MET A 111 -4.09 -21.88 -40.02
C MET A 111 -3.09 -22.83 -40.65
N HIS A 112 -3.37 -23.38 -41.84
CA HIS A 112 -2.44 -24.26 -42.54
C HIS A 112 -1.20 -23.50 -43.02
N TYR A 113 -1.38 -22.27 -43.52
CA TYR A 113 -0.32 -21.35 -43.91
C TYR A 113 0.58 -20.99 -42.73
N LEU A 114 0.00 -20.48 -41.63
CA LEU A 114 0.72 -20.15 -40.39
C LEU A 114 1.45 -21.36 -39.81
N LYS A 115 0.83 -22.54 -39.79
CA LYS A 115 1.46 -23.77 -39.29
C LYS A 115 2.67 -24.17 -40.14
N ASN A 116 2.56 -24.11 -41.46
CA ASN A 116 3.66 -24.44 -42.37
C ASN A 116 4.81 -23.41 -42.28
N ILE A 117 4.51 -22.12 -42.15
CA ILE A 117 5.51 -21.09 -41.80
C ILE A 117 6.24 -21.46 -40.51
N MET A 118 5.49 -21.71 -39.44
CA MET A 118 6.09 -21.82 -38.12
C MET A 118 6.94 -23.09 -38.02
N ILE A 119 6.53 -24.19 -38.67
CA ILE A 119 7.38 -25.37 -38.85
C ILE A 119 8.69 -24.99 -39.55
N ALA A 120 8.64 -24.34 -40.71
CA ALA A 120 9.85 -23.99 -41.46
C ALA A 120 10.75 -22.96 -40.74
N VAL A 121 10.18 -22.03 -39.97
CA VAL A 121 10.92 -21.07 -39.14
C VAL A 121 11.58 -21.77 -37.94
N VAL A 122 10.87 -22.69 -37.28
CA VAL A 122 11.37 -23.47 -36.14
C VAL A 122 12.44 -24.47 -36.59
N GLU A 123 12.25 -25.20 -37.69
CA GLU A 123 13.28 -26.05 -38.29
C GLU A 123 14.53 -25.22 -38.66
N SER A 124 14.37 -24.03 -39.25
CA SER A 124 15.50 -23.12 -39.51
C SER A 124 16.18 -22.65 -38.21
N MET A 125 15.43 -22.46 -37.12
CA MET A 125 16.00 -22.12 -35.82
C MET A 125 16.76 -23.30 -35.19
N ILE A 126 16.22 -24.51 -35.28
CA ILE A 126 16.85 -25.75 -34.79
C ILE A 126 18.15 -25.99 -35.55
N ASN A 127 18.12 -25.99 -36.89
CA ASN A 127 19.32 -26.17 -37.72
C ASN A 127 20.39 -25.11 -37.41
N LYS A 128 20.02 -23.83 -37.28
CA LYS A 128 20.98 -22.78 -36.84
C LYS A 128 21.50 -23.01 -35.42
N PHE A 129 20.68 -23.55 -34.52
CA PHE A 129 21.10 -23.81 -33.14
C PHE A 129 22.08 -24.99 -33.08
N GLU A 130 21.89 -26.02 -33.91
CA GLU A 130 22.81 -27.15 -34.09
C GLU A 130 24.12 -26.70 -34.79
N GLU A 131 24.06 -25.81 -35.78
CA GLU A 131 25.23 -25.15 -36.38
C GLU A 131 26.01 -24.28 -35.38
N ASP A 132 25.32 -23.54 -34.50
CA ASP A 132 25.94 -22.73 -33.46
C ASP A 132 26.49 -23.59 -32.30
N GLU A 133 25.83 -24.71 -31.93
CA GLU A 133 26.34 -25.73 -31.00
C GLU A 133 27.64 -26.33 -31.54
N THR A 134 27.63 -26.86 -32.76
CA THR A 134 28.82 -27.47 -33.40
C THR A 134 29.96 -26.46 -33.53
N ARG A 135 29.70 -25.21 -33.93
CA ARG A 135 30.73 -24.14 -33.92
C ARG A 135 31.23 -23.78 -32.53
N ASN A 136 30.38 -23.79 -31.50
CA ASN A 136 30.82 -23.53 -30.13
C ASN A 136 31.64 -24.70 -29.57
N GLN A 137 31.29 -25.95 -29.90
CA GLN A 137 32.09 -27.12 -29.60
C GLN A 137 33.46 -27.06 -30.33
N GLU A 138 33.52 -26.63 -31.60
CA GLU A 138 34.79 -26.38 -32.29
C GLU A 138 35.64 -25.27 -31.64
N ARG A 139 35.01 -24.16 -31.21
CA ARG A 139 35.69 -23.08 -30.50
C ARG A 139 36.21 -23.54 -29.13
N GLN A 140 35.45 -24.33 -28.39
CA GLN A 140 35.91 -24.95 -27.14
C GLN A 140 37.04 -25.97 -27.38
N LYS A 141 36.95 -26.81 -28.42
CA LYS A 141 38.02 -27.72 -28.87
C LYS A 141 39.30 -26.96 -29.28
N LYS A 142 39.20 -25.73 -29.81
CA LYS A 142 40.37 -24.84 -30.05
C LYS A 142 40.92 -24.24 -28.76
N ILE A 143 40.08 -23.71 -27.87
CA ILE A 143 40.52 -23.06 -26.62
C ILE A 143 41.17 -24.07 -25.64
N GLN A 144 40.75 -25.34 -25.66
CA GLN A 144 41.39 -26.40 -24.87
C GLN A 144 42.77 -26.83 -25.42
N LYS A 145 43.05 -26.66 -26.72
CA LYS A 145 44.33 -27.08 -27.32
C LYS A 145 45.53 -26.18 -26.99
N GLU A 146 45.32 -24.96 -26.49
CA GLU A 146 46.42 -24.04 -26.14
C GLU A 146 46.78 -24.03 -24.65
N LYS A 147 46.09 -24.79 -23.79
CA LYS A 147 46.31 -24.78 -22.33
C LYS A 147 46.26 -26.16 -21.66
N SER A 148 47.16 -27.08 -22.06
CA SER A 148 47.95 -27.90 -21.11
C SER A 148 48.76 -28.99 -21.81
N HIS A 149 50.09 -28.89 -21.75
CA HIS A 149 50.92 -30.10 -21.74
C HIS A 149 50.77 -30.77 -20.37
N SER A 150 50.15 -31.95 -20.30
CA SER A 150 50.79 -33.18 -19.79
C SER A 150 49.81 -34.30 -19.42
N TYR A 151 50.22 -35.54 -19.72
CA TYR A 151 49.71 -36.85 -19.27
C TYR A 151 48.31 -37.37 -19.68
N ARG A 152 48.40 -38.29 -20.67
CA ARG A 152 47.67 -39.59 -20.83
C ARG A 152 46.29 -39.66 -21.53
N THR A 153 46.38 -39.72 -22.86
CA THR A 153 46.01 -40.87 -23.72
C THR A 153 44.63 -41.55 -23.58
N ASP A 154 43.80 -41.23 -24.58
CA ASP A 154 43.20 -42.15 -25.59
C ASP A 154 41.86 -42.88 -25.40
N ASN A 155 41.10 -42.83 -26.50
CA ASN A 155 39.91 -43.61 -26.91
C ASN A 155 38.62 -43.37 -26.10
N CYS A 156 37.38 -43.36 -26.64
CA CYS A 156 36.81 -43.30 -28.00
C CYS A 156 35.27 -43.05 -27.82
N SER A 157 34.48 -42.51 -28.76
CA SER A 157 34.69 -41.77 -30.02
C SER A 157 33.35 -41.06 -30.38
N ASP A 158 33.25 -40.36 -31.52
CA ASP A 158 31.97 -39.83 -32.03
C ASP A 158 31.18 -40.93 -32.76
N SER A 159 29.85 -40.99 -32.59
CA SER A 159 28.91 -41.72 -33.46
C SER A 159 27.47 -41.28 -33.23
N ASP A 160 26.95 -40.52 -34.20
CA ASP A 160 25.52 -40.25 -34.35
C ASP A 160 24.73 -41.51 -34.76
N SER A 161 23.40 -41.39 -34.71
CA SER A 161 22.39 -42.32 -35.26
C SER A 161 22.17 -43.66 -34.53
N SER A 162 20.98 -43.83 -33.95
CA SER A 162 20.27 -45.14 -33.83
C SER A 162 18.84 -45.00 -33.28
N LEU A 163 18.05 -44.03 -33.75
CA LEU A 163 16.59 -44.09 -33.68
C LEU A 163 16.05 -45.10 -34.72
N ASN A 164 16.36 -46.40 -34.52
CA ASN A 164 15.68 -47.58 -35.09
C ASN A 164 16.46 -48.87 -34.81
N GLN A 165 16.48 -49.33 -33.55
CA GLN A 165 16.62 -50.76 -33.26
C GLN A 165 16.07 -51.10 -31.87
N SER A 166 14.76 -51.36 -31.82
CA SER A 166 14.09 -51.91 -30.64
C SER A 166 14.52 -53.37 -30.44
N TYR A 167 15.71 -53.59 -29.90
CA TYR A 167 16.10 -54.88 -29.35
C TYR A 167 15.17 -55.20 -28.19
N LYS A 168 14.29 -56.20 -28.36
CA LYS A 168 13.54 -56.79 -27.25
C LYS A 168 14.55 -57.24 -26.18
N PHE A 169 14.54 -56.58 -25.03
CA PHE A 169 15.44 -56.93 -23.95
C PHE A 169 14.82 -58.11 -23.20
N CYS A 170 15.21 -59.33 -23.58
CA CYS A 170 14.68 -60.55 -22.96
C CYS A 170 15.03 -60.60 -21.46
N GLN A 171 14.06 -60.93 -20.60
CA GLN A 171 14.21 -61.04 -19.14
C GLN A 171 15.49 -61.79 -18.69
N GLY A 172 15.89 -62.86 -19.42
CA GLY A 172 17.12 -63.60 -19.14
C GLY A 172 18.43 -62.82 -19.29
N LYS A 173 18.46 -61.70 -20.04
CA LYS A 173 19.63 -60.81 -20.09
C LYS A 173 19.85 -60.07 -18.78
N LEU A 174 18.81 -59.78 -17.99
CA LEU A 174 19.00 -59.08 -16.72
C LEU A 174 19.74 -59.94 -15.70
N GLN A 175 19.47 -61.25 -15.65
CA GLN A 175 20.22 -62.18 -14.81
C GLN A 175 21.71 -62.22 -15.19
N LEU A 176 21.98 -62.28 -16.50
CA LEU A 176 23.33 -62.19 -17.04
C LEU A 176 24.02 -60.87 -16.65
N ILE A 177 23.30 -59.74 -16.70
CA ILE A 177 23.82 -58.43 -16.27
C ILE A 177 24.06 -58.39 -14.75
N LEU A 178 23.22 -59.01 -13.93
CA LEU A 178 23.39 -59.12 -12.47
C LEU A 178 24.62 -59.96 -12.09
N ASP A 179 24.86 -61.07 -12.79
CA ASP A 179 26.03 -61.92 -12.62
C ASP A 179 27.30 -61.25 -13.15
N GLN A 180 27.20 -60.52 -14.26
CA GLN A 180 28.30 -59.73 -14.83
C GLN A 180 28.63 -58.47 -14.04
N LEU A 181 27.70 -57.90 -13.26
CA LEU A 181 27.93 -56.76 -12.35
C LEU A 181 28.61 -57.15 -11.03
N ASP A 182 28.80 -58.44 -10.78
CA ASP A 182 29.42 -58.91 -9.54
C ASP A 182 30.86 -58.37 -9.37
N PRO A 183 31.27 -57.87 -8.19
CA PRO A 183 32.64 -57.39 -7.96
C PRO A 183 33.73 -58.45 -8.20
N GLY A 184 33.39 -59.74 -8.25
CA GLY A 184 34.33 -60.80 -8.67
C GLY A 184 34.65 -60.85 -10.18
N GLN A 185 33.88 -60.15 -11.03
CA GLN A 185 34.06 -60.17 -12.49
C GLN A 185 35.13 -59.17 -12.99
N PRO A 186 35.76 -59.42 -14.16
CA PRO A 186 36.69 -58.49 -14.78
C PRO A 186 36.08 -57.10 -14.97
N LYS A 187 36.90 -56.05 -14.81
CA LYS A 187 36.47 -54.66 -14.92
C LYS A 187 35.70 -54.40 -16.23
N GLU A 188 36.19 -54.93 -17.33
CA GLU A 188 35.66 -54.75 -18.69
C GLU A 188 34.25 -55.35 -18.80
N VAL A 189 34.05 -56.55 -18.26
CA VAL A 189 32.76 -57.27 -18.23
C VAL A 189 31.72 -56.50 -17.41
N ARG A 190 32.11 -56.04 -16.21
CA ARG A 190 31.25 -55.19 -15.36
C ARG A 190 30.86 -53.90 -16.09
N TYR A 191 31.80 -53.31 -16.84
CA TYR A 191 31.60 -52.06 -17.57
C TYR A 191 30.64 -52.22 -18.76
N GLU A 192 30.74 -53.34 -19.50
CA GLU A 192 29.87 -53.68 -20.61
C GLU A 192 28.45 -54.02 -20.13
N ALA A 193 28.31 -54.74 -19.02
CA ALA A 193 27.03 -55.00 -18.37
C ALA A 193 26.35 -53.68 -17.93
N LEU A 194 27.11 -52.76 -17.33
CA LEU A 194 26.58 -51.47 -16.87
C LEU A 194 26.30 -50.50 -18.04
N GLN A 195 27.09 -50.53 -19.11
CA GLN A 195 26.77 -49.88 -20.39
C GLN A 195 25.44 -50.40 -20.94
N THR A 196 25.26 -51.72 -21.00
CA THR A 196 24.06 -52.39 -21.51
C THR A 196 22.82 -51.99 -20.71
N LEU A 197 22.93 -51.93 -19.37
CA LEU A 197 21.87 -51.46 -18.47
C LEU A 197 21.51 -49.98 -18.73
N CYS A 198 22.50 -49.09 -18.85
CA CYS A 198 22.28 -47.67 -19.15
C CYS A 198 21.65 -47.40 -20.53
N SER A 199 21.78 -48.33 -21.48
CA SER A 199 21.19 -48.25 -22.82
C SER A 199 19.90 -49.08 -22.98
N ALA A 200 19.44 -49.77 -21.93
CA ALA A 200 18.18 -50.50 -21.96
C ALA A 200 17.00 -49.51 -21.92
N PRO A 201 15.91 -49.74 -22.69
CA PRO A 201 14.67 -49.02 -22.49
C PRO A 201 14.20 -49.21 -21.04
N PRO A 202 13.78 -48.16 -20.31
CA PRO A 202 13.32 -48.31 -18.94
C PRO A 202 12.26 -49.42 -18.83
N SER A 203 11.24 -49.38 -19.70
CA SER A 203 10.16 -50.38 -19.85
C SER A 203 10.56 -51.84 -19.65
N ASP A 204 11.75 -52.21 -20.11
CA ASP A 204 12.17 -53.60 -20.14
C ASP A 204 12.94 -54.01 -18.87
N VAL A 205 13.61 -53.05 -18.22
CA VAL A 205 14.20 -53.23 -16.88
C VAL A 205 13.11 -53.23 -15.80
N LEU A 206 12.05 -52.44 -16.01
CA LEU A 206 10.93 -52.23 -15.09
C LEU A 206 10.16 -53.53 -14.74
N ASN A 207 10.08 -54.53 -15.63
CA ASN A 207 9.25 -55.73 -15.45
C ASN A 207 10.00 -56.98 -14.91
N CYS A 208 11.10 -56.81 -14.19
CA CYS A 208 11.94 -57.93 -13.72
C CYS A 208 11.74 -58.29 -12.25
N GLU A 209 11.50 -59.58 -11.95
CA GLU A 209 11.34 -60.11 -10.58
C GLU A 209 12.59 -59.89 -9.69
N ASN A 210 13.77 -59.73 -10.30
CA ASN A 210 15.05 -59.52 -9.61
C ASN A 210 15.46 -58.04 -9.47
N TRP A 211 14.49 -57.12 -9.55
CA TRP A 211 14.73 -55.67 -9.44
C TRP A 211 15.35 -55.25 -8.09
N THR A 212 14.93 -55.86 -6.97
CA THR A 212 15.57 -55.61 -5.66
C THR A 212 17.04 -56.02 -5.66
N THR A 213 17.38 -57.16 -6.26
CA THR A 213 18.76 -57.65 -6.44
C THR A 213 19.58 -56.72 -7.33
N LEU A 214 18.95 -56.08 -8.34
CA LEU A 214 19.58 -55.04 -9.15
C LEU A 214 19.88 -53.79 -8.31
N CYS A 215 18.93 -53.32 -7.50
CA CYS A 215 19.17 -52.20 -6.59
C CYS A 215 20.31 -52.51 -5.60
N GLU A 216 20.41 -53.73 -5.07
CA GLU A 216 21.53 -54.15 -4.21
C GLU A 216 22.87 -54.17 -4.96
N LYS A 217 22.94 -54.83 -6.14
CA LYS A 217 24.17 -54.89 -6.95
C LYS A 217 24.63 -53.48 -7.37
N LEU A 218 23.73 -52.62 -7.83
CA LEU A 218 24.03 -51.21 -8.16
C LEU A 218 24.53 -50.43 -6.93
N THR A 219 23.96 -50.68 -5.75
CA THR A 219 24.40 -50.08 -4.48
C THR A 219 25.81 -50.52 -4.09
N VAL A 220 26.19 -51.78 -4.35
CA VAL A 220 27.57 -52.25 -4.19
C VAL A 220 28.49 -51.58 -5.23
N SER A 221 28.09 -51.52 -6.50
CA SER A 221 28.87 -50.88 -7.57
C SER A 221 29.05 -49.35 -7.39
N LEU A 222 28.20 -48.67 -6.61
CA LEU A 222 28.41 -47.26 -6.25
C LEU A 222 29.65 -47.02 -5.37
N SER A 223 30.18 -48.06 -4.72
CA SER A 223 31.43 -48.03 -3.97
C SER A 223 32.66 -48.49 -4.76
N ASP A 224 32.53 -48.75 -6.07
CA ASP A 224 33.67 -49.19 -6.88
C ASP A 224 34.81 -48.14 -6.91
N PRO A 225 36.09 -48.55 -6.80
CA PRO A 225 37.22 -47.64 -6.86
C PRO A 225 37.31 -46.86 -8.18
N ASP A 226 36.87 -47.44 -9.31
CA ASP A 226 36.86 -46.75 -10.60
C ASP A 226 35.68 -45.75 -10.67
N PRO A 227 35.97 -44.44 -10.90
CA PRO A 227 34.93 -43.41 -10.91
C PRO A 227 33.86 -43.59 -11.98
N VAL A 228 34.12 -44.29 -13.08
CA VAL A 228 33.17 -44.34 -14.19
C VAL A 228 31.97 -45.24 -13.90
N PHE A 229 32.11 -46.26 -13.05
CA PHE A 229 30.95 -47.01 -12.55
C PHE A 229 30.01 -46.08 -11.76
N SER A 230 30.54 -45.33 -10.79
CA SER A 230 29.74 -44.38 -10.01
C SER A 230 29.08 -43.32 -10.88
N ASP A 231 29.77 -42.77 -11.89
CA ASP A 231 29.20 -41.75 -12.78
C ASP A 231 28.11 -42.32 -13.71
N ARG A 232 28.29 -43.55 -14.23
CA ARG A 232 27.28 -44.22 -15.07
C ARG A 232 26.05 -44.63 -14.28
N ILE A 233 26.21 -45.16 -13.07
CA ILE A 233 25.08 -45.50 -12.18
C ILE A 233 24.31 -44.24 -11.82
N LEU A 234 24.99 -43.13 -11.51
CA LEU A 234 24.31 -41.84 -11.27
C LEU A 234 23.55 -41.33 -12.50
N LYS A 235 24.10 -41.54 -13.71
CA LYS A 235 23.40 -41.21 -14.96
C LYS A 235 22.15 -42.06 -15.15
N PHE A 236 22.22 -43.36 -14.86
CA PHE A 236 21.07 -44.28 -14.85
C PHE A 236 20.01 -43.87 -13.80
N CYS A 237 20.42 -43.53 -12.58
CA CYS A 237 19.51 -43.03 -11.55
C CYS A 237 18.81 -41.73 -12.01
N ALA A 238 19.55 -40.80 -12.62
CA ALA A 238 18.98 -39.55 -13.15
C ALA A 238 17.98 -39.79 -14.30
N GLN A 239 18.29 -40.72 -15.22
CA GLN A 239 17.35 -41.14 -16.28
C GLN A 239 16.11 -41.81 -15.68
N THR A 240 16.27 -42.66 -14.67
CA THR A 240 15.14 -43.32 -13.97
C THR A 240 14.22 -42.28 -13.33
N PHE A 241 14.79 -41.30 -12.63
CA PHE A 241 14.04 -40.22 -11.97
C PHE A 241 13.21 -39.37 -12.94
N LEU A 242 13.61 -39.26 -14.21
CA LEU A 242 12.88 -38.54 -15.25
C LEU A 242 11.86 -39.41 -16.02
N LEU A 243 12.19 -40.68 -16.28
CA LEU A 243 11.51 -41.50 -17.29
C LEU A 243 10.71 -42.69 -16.72
N SER A 244 10.79 -42.98 -15.42
CA SER A 244 10.24 -44.22 -14.83
C SER A 244 9.02 -44.01 -13.93
N PRO A 245 8.10 -44.99 -13.84
CA PRO A 245 6.98 -44.97 -12.91
C PRO A 245 7.43 -44.76 -11.47
N LEU A 246 6.68 -43.95 -10.71
CA LEU A 246 7.12 -43.43 -9.41
C LEU A 246 7.53 -44.53 -8.41
N HIS A 247 6.91 -45.70 -8.41
CA HIS A 247 7.27 -46.77 -7.46
C HIS A 247 8.72 -47.28 -7.63
N MET A 248 9.27 -47.26 -8.85
CA MET A 248 10.68 -47.62 -9.09
C MET A 248 11.62 -46.42 -8.92
N THR A 249 11.17 -45.21 -9.27
CA THR A 249 11.86 -43.98 -8.87
C THR A 249 12.05 -43.91 -7.35
N LYS A 250 11.01 -44.28 -6.58
CA LYS A 250 11.03 -44.43 -5.12
C LYS A 250 12.05 -45.48 -4.68
N GLU A 251 12.11 -46.65 -5.31
CA GLU A 251 13.09 -47.68 -4.94
C GLU A 251 14.54 -47.29 -5.26
N ILE A 252 14.84 -46.72 -6.43
CA ILE A 252 16.18 -46.18 -6.72
C ILE A 252 16.52 -45.04 -5.75
N TYR A 253 15.58 -44.12 -5.48
CA TYR A 253 15.80 -43.00 -4.58
C TYR A 253 16.09 -43.47 -3.15
N THR A 254 15.27 -44.39 -2.61
CA THR A 254 15.46 -44.95 -1.27
C THR A 254 16.74 -45.81 -1.19
N SER A 255 17.10 -46.53 -2.26
CA SER A 255 18.36 -47.30 -2.33
C SER A 255 19.58 -46.37 -2.31
N LEU A 256 19.58 -45.28 -3.11
CA LEU A 256 20.65 -44.28 -3.12
C LEU A 256 20.73 -43.49 -1.81
N ALA A 257 19.60 -43.23 -1.15
CA ALA A 257 19.57 -42.63 0.19
C ALA A 257 20.19 -43.58 1.24
N LYS A 258 19.77 -44.85 1.29
CA LYS A 258 20.32 -45.89 2.19
C LYS A 258 21.80 -46.18 1.92
N TYR A 259 22.24 -46.12 0.66
CA TYR A 259 23.65 -46.16 0.29
C TYR A 259 24.42 -45.04 1.00
N LEU A 260 23.92 -43.80 0.93
CA LEU A 260 24.57 -42.67 1.59
C LEU A 260 24.52 -42.79 3.12
N GLU A 261 23.41 -43.23 3.71
CA GLU A 261 23.34 -43.51 5.15
C GLU A 261 24.44 -44.49 5.58
N SER A 262 24.58 -45.60 4.84
CA SER A 262 25.62 -46.62 5.07
C SER A 262 27.03 -46.06 4.83
N TYR A 263 27.20 -45.22 3.81
CA TYR A 263 28.46 -44.54 3.51
C TYR A 263 28.91 -43.63 4.65
N PHE A 264 27.97 -42.88 5.25
CA PHE A 264 28.21 -41.96 6.36
C PHE A 264 28.32 -42.65 7.74
N LEU A 265 27.88 -43.91 7.87
CA LEU A 265 28.01 -44.72 9.08
C LEU A 265 29.25 -45.64 9.06
N SER A 266 29.78 -45.98 7.88
CA SER A 266 30.96 -46.85 7.74
C SER A 266 32.24 -46.15 8.18
N ARG A 267 33.01 -46.83 9.04
CA ARG A 267 34.33 -46.37 9.51
C ARG A 267 35.43 -46.47 8.45
N GLU A 268 35.20 -47.20 7.37
CA GLU A 268 36.17 -47.41 6.29
C GLU A 268 36.21 -46.23 5.31
N ASN A 269 35.16 -45.42 5.26
CA ASN A 269 35.08 -44.25 4.39
C ASN A 269 35.78 -43.05 5.04
N HIS A 270 36.77 -42.49 4.35
CA HIS A 270 37.46 -41.26 4.76
C HIS A 270 36.58 -40.00 4.54
N ILE A 271 35.57 -39.85 5.40
CA ILE A 271 34.77 -38.62 5.51
C ILE A 271 35.65 -37.56 6.21
N PRO A 272 35.78 -36.33 5.67
CA PRO A 272 36.61 -35.33 6.32
C PRO A 272 36.09 -34.96 7.71
N THR A 273 37.01 -34.67 8.62
CA THR A 273 36.67 -33.98 9.85
C THR A 273 36.49 -32.49 9.57
N LEU A 274 35.65 -31.83 10.36
CA LEU A 274 35.34 -30.41 10.19
C LEU A 274 36.61 -29.54 10.21
N SER A 275 37.63 -29.91 10.98
CA SER A 275 38.95 -29.26 11.01
C SER A 275 39.76 -29.44 9.72
N ALA A 276 39.54 -30.53 8.97
CA ALA A 276 40.28 -30.86 7.74
C ALA A 276 39.68 -30.22 6.47
N GLY A 277 38.51 -29.58 6.58
CA GLY A 277 37.82 -28.93 5.46
C GLY A 277 37.28 -29.91 4.40
N VAL A 278 36.85 -29.36 3.26
CA VAL A 278 36.34 -30.11 2.11
C VAL A 278 37.07 -29.62 0.85
N ASP A 279 37.99 -30.44 0.36
CA ASP A 279 38.62 -30.25 -0.96
C ASP A 279 37.67 -30.73 -2.06
N ILE A 280 37.20 -29.82 -2.90
CA ILE A 280 36.29 -30.13 -4.03
C ILE A 280 37.04 -30.75 -5.21
N THR A 281 38.38 -30.60 -5.27
CA THR A 281 39.23 -31.24 -6.28
C THR A 281 39.49 -32.72 -6.00
N ASN A 282 39.30 -33.16 -4.75
CA ASN A 282 39.44 -34.56 -4.37
C ASN A 282 38.40 -35.42 -5.11
N PRO A 283 38.81 -36.42 -5.94
CA PRO A 283 37.88 -37.22 -6.74
C PRO A 283 36.83 -37.98 -5.92
N ASN A 284 37.12 -38.34 -4.67
CA ASN A 284 36.17 -39.00 -3.78
C ASN A 284 35.11 -38.00 -3.29
N MET A 285 35.51 -36.76 -3.05
CA MET A 285 34.61 -35.68 -2.66
C MET A 285 33.71 -35.25 -3.82
N THR A 286 34.26 -35.11 -5.03
CA THR A 286 33.47 -34.83 -6.23
C THR A 286 32.42 -35.93 -6.46
N ARG A 287 32.79 -37.21 -6.29
CA ARG A 287 31.87 -38.35 -6.37
C ARG A 287 30.76 -38.28 -5.31
N LEU A 288 31.08 -37.97 -4.05
CA LEU A 288 30.09 -37.80 -2.98
C LEU A 288 29.11 -36.64 -3.25
N LEU A 289 29.63 -35.48 -3.67
CA LEU A 289 28.83 -34.30 -4.01
C LEU A 289 27.90 -34.56 -5.21
N LYS A 290 28.33 -35.31 -6.22
CA LYS A 290 27.45 -35.75 -7.32
C LYS A 290 26.27 -36.60 -6.82
N LYS A 291 26.52 -37.56 -5.93
CA LYS A 291 25.48 -38.41 -5.31
C LYS A 291 24.45 -37.58 -4.52
N VAL A 292 24.94 -36.67 -3.67
CA VAL A 292 24.09 -35.77 -2.88
C VAL A 292 23.32 -34.78 -3.76
N ARG A 293 23.95 -34.23 -4.81
CA ARG A 293 23.30 -33.32 -5.75
C ARG A 293 22.14 -33.98 -6.49
N LEU A 294 22.30 -35.23 -6.93
CA LEU A 294 21.22 -35.94 -7.63
C LEU A 294 19.97 -36.10 -6.75
N LEU A 295 20.14 -36.47 -5.47
CA LEU A 295 19.03 -36.53 -4.52
C LEU A 295 18.39 -35.15 -4.28
N ASN A 296 19.21 -34.11 -4.15
CA ASN A 296 18.75 -32.74 -3.89
C ASN A 296 17.96 -32.14 -5.07
N GLU A 297 18.43 -32.26 -6.31
CA GLU A 297 17.68 -31.79 -7.47
C GLU A 297 16.31 -32.50 -7.59
N TYR A 298 16.26 -33.82 -7.39
CA TYR A 298 14.98 -34.53 -7.36
C TYR A 298 14.05 -34.03 -6.25
N GLN A 299 14.58 -33.66 -5.07
CA GLN A 299 13.75 -33.14 -3.97
C GLN A 299 13.23 -31.71 -4.16
N LYS A 300 13.85 -30.90 -5.03
CA LYS A 300 13.26 -29.63 -5.46
C LYS A 300 12.02 -29.84 -6.32
N GLU A 301 11.94 -30.99 -7.00
CA GLU A 301 10.84 -31.35 -7.89
C GLU A 301 9.81 -32.32 -7.31
N ALA A 302 10.16 -33.08 -6.27
CA ALA A 302 9.24 -33.99 -5.57
C ALA A 302 7.83 -33.40 -5.30
N PRO A 303 7.63 -32.12 -4.91
CA PRO A 303 6.29 -31.57 -4.71
C PRO A 303 5.40 -31.47 -5.97
N SER A 304 5.95 -31.37 -7.18
CA SER A 304 5.16 -31.35 -8.42
C SER A 304 4.55 -32.72 -8.73
N PHE A 305 5.28 -33.78 -8.41
CA PHE A 305 4.87 -35.18 -8.56
C PHE A 305 3.79 -35.62 -7.55
N TRP A 306 3.59 -34.88 -6.45
CA TRP A 306 2.74 -35.31 -5.33
C TRP A 306 1.25 -35.47 -5.69
N ILE A 307 0.74 -34.67 -6.62
CA ILE A 307 -0.68 -34.73 -7.04
C ILE A 307 -0.92 -35.87 -8.04
N ARG A 308 0.10 -36.25 -8.83
CA ARG A 308 -0.02 -37.21 -9.94
C ARG A 308 0.16 -38.67 -9.50
N HIS A 309 0.51 -38.93 -8.24
CA HIS A 309 0.95 -40.26 -7.78
C HIS A 309 0.49 -40.59 -6.34
N PRO A 310 0.54 -41.88 -5.91
CA PRO A 310 0.17 -42.28 -4.57
C PRO A 310 1.02 -41.60 -3.47
N GLU A 311 0.35 -40.92 -2.54
CA GLU A 311 0.99 -40.16 -1.45
C GLU A 311 1.99 -41.00 -0.64
N LYS A 312 1.71 -42.29 -0.42
CA LYS A 312 2.62 -43.20 0.29
C LYS A 312 4.03 -43.27 -0.33
N TYR A 313 4.16 -43.25 -1.65
CA TYR A 313 5.47 -43.29 -2.31
C TYR A 313 6.23 -41.98 -2.14
N MET A 314 5.54 -40.84 -2.18
CA MET A 314 6.12 -39.54 -1.91
C MET A 314 6.53 -39.39 -0.45
N GLU A 315 5.74 -39.94 0.48
CA GLU A 315 6.09 -40.05 1.89
C GLU A 315 7.35 -40.89 2.10
N GLU A 316 7.48 -42.08 1.50
CA GLU A 316 8.68 -42.92 1.58
C GLU A 316 9.94 -42.23 1.01
N ILE A 317 9.81 -41.45 -0.06
CA ILE A 317 10.88 -40.63 -0.66
C ILE A 317 11.33 -39.50 0.28
N VAL A 318 10.37 -38.76 0.85
CA VAL A 318 10.63 -37.68 1.82
C VAL A 318 11.22 -38.23 3.11
N GLU A 319 10.66 -39.31 3.64
CA GLU A 319 11.11 -40.00 4.84
C GLU A 319 12.55 -40.51 4.70
N SER A 320 12.91 -41.08 3.54
CA SER A 320 14.29 -41.51 3.26
C SER A 320 15.29 -40.35 3.27
N THR A 321 14.87 -39.15 2.83
CA THR A 321 15.72 -37.95 2.88
C THR A 321 15.84 -37.41 4.30
N LEU A 322 14.74 -37.38 5.07
CA LEU A 322 14.75 -36.97 6.48
C LEU A 322 15.61 -37.93 7.34
N SER A 323 15.51 -39.24 7.07
CA SER A 323 16.35 -40.28 7.68
C SER A 323 17.83 -40.03 7.43
N LEU A 324 18.23 -39.84 6.15
CA LEU A 324 19.59 -39.52 5.76
C LEU A 324 20.12 -38.26 6.46
N LEU A 325 19.32 -37.20 6.54
CA LEU A 325 19.70 -35.96 7.21
C LEU A 325 19.82 -36.12 8.76
N THR A 326 19.21 -37.15 9.35
CA THR A 326 19.36 -37.45 10.79
C THR A 326 20.54 -38.33 11.17
N VAL A 327 21.23 -38.93 10.20
CA VAL A 327 22.43 -39.74 10.47
C VAL A 327 23.50 -38.91 11.18
N LYS A 328 24.01 -39.42 12.30
CA LYS A 328 25.12 -38.84 13.07
C LYS A 328 26.11 -39.92 13.45
N HIS A 329 27.39 -39.62 13.30
CA HIS A 329 28.45 -40.55 13.65
C HIS A 329 28.61 -40.63 15.18
N ASN A 330 28.49 -41.83 15.77
CA ASN A 330 28.70 -42.02 17.20
C ASN A 330 30.17 -41.74 17.57
N GLN A 331 30.42 -40.61 18.26
CA GLN A 331 31.75 -40.24 18.74
C GLN A 331 32.12 -41.04 20.00
N SER A 332 33.15 -41.88 19.89
CA SER A 332 33.86 -42.40 21.06
C SER A 332 34.65 -41.28 21.75
N HIS A 333 34.55 -41.19 23.08
CA HIS A 333 34.96 -40.07 23.94
C HIS A 333 36.45 -39.61 23.91
N VAL A 334 37.29 -40.09 22.99
CA VAL A 334 38.76 -39.97 23.07
C VAL A 334 39.39 -38.99 22.07
N VAL A 335 38.69 -38.58 20.99
CA VAL A 335 39.24 -37.60 20.02
C VAL A 335 38.20 -36.54 19.66
N SER A 336 38.57 -35.27 19.77
CA SER A 336 37.71 -34.09 19.68
C SER A 336 37.28 -33.66 18.28
N GLN A 337 37.61 -34.43 17.23
CA GLN A 337 37.32 -34.05 15.85
C GLN A 337 35.90 -34.46 15.42
N LYS A 338 35.07 -33.47 15.05
CA LYS A 338 33.72 -33.69 14.54
C LYS A 338 33.77 -34.13 13.07
N ILE A 339 33.28 -35.33 12.76
CA ILE A 339 33.10 -35.81 11.38
C ILE A 339 31.95 -35.02 10.73
N LEU A 340 31.99 -34.80 9.41
CA LEU A 340 30.94 -34.10 8.68
C LEU A 340 29.68 -34.98 8.50
N ASP A 341 28.58 -34.56 9.11
CA ASP A 341 27.23 -35.13 8.93
C ASP A 341 26.70 -34.93 7.47
N PRO A 342 25.76 -35.74 6.95
CA PRO A 342 25.29 -35.64 5.54
C PRO A 342 24.75 -34.27 5.15
N ILE A 343 24.15 -33.56 6.11
CA ILE A 343 23.56 -32.24 5.92
C ILE A 343 24.58 -31.14 5.54
N TYR A 344 25.87 -31.29 5.87
CA TYR A 344 26.91 -30.38 5.37
C TYR A 344 27.04 -30.44 3.84
N PHE A 345 26.86 -31.62 3.25
CA PHE A 345 26.92 -31.83 1.80
C PHE A 345 25.65 -31.36 1.09
N PHE A 346 24.47 -31.53 1.72
CA PHE A 346 23.23 -30.90 1.24
C PHE A 346 23.32 -29.38 1.27
N ALA A 347 23.86 -28.79 2.35
CA ALA A 347 24.05 -27.36 2.48
C ALA A 347 25.08 -26.80 1.49
N LEU A 348 26.14 -27.55 1.15
CA LEU A 348 27.10 -27.19 0.10
C LEU A 348 26.46 -27.13 -1.30
N VAL A 349 25.46 -27.95 -1.59
CA VAL A 349 24.79 -28.01 -2.91
C VAL A 349 23.59 -27.06 -3.00
N ASP A 350 22.89 -26.82 -1.88
CA ASP A 350 21.75 -25.90 -1.79
C ASP A 350 21.82 -25.12 -0.48
N THR A 351 22.61 -24.05 -0.47
CA THR A 351 22.85 -23.19 0.69
C THR A 351 21.57 -22.59 1.28
N LYS A 352 20.52 -22.38 0.47
CA LYS A 352 19.26 -21.74 0.88
C LYS A 352 18.14 -22.73 1.19
N ALA A 353 18.40 -24.04 1.19
CA ALA A 353 17.39 -25.09 1.39
C ALA A 353 16.16 -24.90 0.48
N VAL A 354 16.39 -24.63 -0.81
CA VAL A 354 15.35 -24.50 -1.84
C VAL A 354 14.49 -25.75 -1.94
N TRP A 355 15.05 -26.95 -1.75
CA TRP A 355 14.28 -28.20 -1.64
C TRP A 355 13.21 -28.10 -0.53
N PHE A 356 13.58 -27.64 0.67
CA PHE A 356 12.65 -27.49 1.79
C PHE A 356 11.64 -26.36 1.56
N LYS A 357 12.07 -25.26 0.91
CA LYS A 357 11.14 -24.20 0.45
C LYS A 357 10.06 -24.77 -0.48
N LYS A 358 10.43 -25.63 -1.44
CA LYS A 358 9.50 -26.29 -2.37
C LYS A 358 8.56 -27.24 -1.61
N TRP A 359 9.10 -28.09 -0.73
CA TRP A 359 8.30 -29.00 0.13
C TRP A 359 7.23 -28.26 0.95
N MET A 360 7.56 -27.10 1.50
CA MET A 360 6.65 -26.32 2.35
C MET A 360 5.58 -25.54 1.56
N HIS A 361 5.73 -25.38 0.24
CA HIS A 361 4.82 -24.61 -0.60
C HIS A 361 3.46 -25.32 -0.79
N ALA A 362 3.48 -26.54 -1.32
CA ALA A 362 2.26 -27.31 -1.58
C ALA A 362 1.66 -27.89 -0.29
N HIS A 363 0.32 -27.94 -0.21
CA HIS A 363 -0.39 -28.36 1.01
C HIS A 363 -0.11 -29.83 1.38
N TYR A 364 -0.18 -30.74 0.42
CA TYR A 364 0.02 -32.18 0.63
C TYR A 364 1.42 -32.47 1.18
N SER A 365 2.46 -32.03 0.46
CA SER A 365 3.85 -32.19 0.89
C SER A 365 4.12 -31.55 2.26
N ARG A 366 3.66 -30.31 2.49
CA ARG A 366 3.83 -29.62 3.78
C ARG A 366 3.22 -30.40 4.94
N THR A 367 2.03 -30.96 4.76
CA THR A 367 1.31 -31.68 5.83
C THR A 367 2.09 -32.93 6.25
N THR A 368 2.52 -33.74 5.28
CA THR A 368 3.30 -34.95 5.52
C THR A 368 4.69 -34.66 6.09
N VAL A 369 5.39 -33.65 5.55
CA VAL A 369 6.70 -33.20 6.06
C VAL A 369 6.62 -32.73 7.52
N LEU A 370 5.64 -31.88 7.86
CA LEU A 370 5.48 -31.39 9.22
C LEU A 370 5.12 -32.50 10.21
N ARG A 371 4.24 -33.44 9.82
CA ARG A 371 3.94 -34.64 10.60
C ARG A 371 5.21 -35.47 10.87
N LEU A 372 6.01 -35.75 9.84
CA LEU A 372 7.26 -36.52 9.99
C LEU A 372 8.30 -35.81 10.87
N LEU A 373 8.43 -34.48 10.73
CA LEU A 373 9.28 -33.65 11.59
C LEU A 373 8.79 -33.61 13.05
N GLU A 374 7.49 -33.69 13.29
CA GLU A 374 6.93 -33.76 14.65
C GLU A 374 7.16 -35.13 15.29
N THR A 375 6.81 -36.21 14.57
CA THR A 375 6.70 -37.57 15.14
C THR A 375 8.01 -38.36 15.14
N LYS A 376 8.85 -38.21 14.11
CA LYS A 376 10.07 -39.04 13.92
C LYS A 376 11.35 -38.21 13.89
N TYR A 377 11.35 -37.08 13.19
CA TYR A 377 12.57 -36.35 12.82
C TYR A 377 12.77 -35.00 13.54
N LYS A 378 12.18 -34.83 14.73
CA LYS A 378 12.27 -33.59 15.55
C LYS A 378 13.71 -33.18 15.89
N SER A 379 14.63 -34.13 15.84
CA SER A 379 16.08 -33.93 15.97
C SER A 379 16.69 -33.05 14.86
N LEU A 380 16.10 -32.98 13.67
CA LEU A 380 16.54 -32.07 12.59
C LEU A 380 16.32 -30.61 12.99
N VAL A 381 15.10 -30.26 13.39
CA VAL A 381 14.74 -28.91 13.86
C VAL A 381 15.60 -28.53 15.07
N THR A 382 15.79 -29.47 16.00
CA THR A 382 16.68 -29.30 17.16
C THR A 382 18.13 -29.00 16.73
N THR A 383 18.64 -29.68 15.70
CA THR A 383 20.02 -29.49 15.22
C THR A 383 20.17 -28.17 14.45
N ALA A 384 19.17 -27.77 13.65
CA ALA A 384 19.14 -26.50 12.95
C ALA A 384 19.16 -25.31 13.93
N ILE A 385 18.33 -25.34 14.98
CA ILE A 385 18.36 -24.34 16.06
C ILE A 385 19.73 -24.35 16.74
N GLN A 386 20.31 -25.53 16.99
CA GLN A 386 21.64 -25.65 17.58
C GLN A 386 22.75 -25.04 16.70
N GLN A 387 22.63 -25.06 15.35
CA GLN A 387 23.56 -24.35 14.47
C GLN A 387 23.42 -22.83 14.59
N CYS A 388 22.19 -22.30 14.61
CA CYS A 388 21.97 -20.87 14.81
C CYS A 388 22.50 -20.38 16.17
N VAL A 389 22.31 -21.16 17.24
CA VAL A 389 22.89 -20.86 18.57
C VAL A 389 24.41 -20.94 18.54
N GLN A 390 25.01 -21.97 17.93
CA GLN A 390 26.47 -22.11 17.84
C GLN A 390 27.12 -20.95 17.06
N TYR A 391 26.54 -20.56 15.94
CA TYR A 391 27.00 -19.42 15.16
C TYR A 391 26.88 -18.10 15.95
N PHE A 392 25.79 -17.92 16.69
CA PHE A 392 25.58 -16.74 17.52
C PHE A 392 26.60 -16.60 18.66
N GLU A 393 26.88 -17.67 19.42
CA GLU A 393 27.91 -17.60 20.47
C GLU A 393 29.31 -17.36 19.86
N MET A 394 29.59 -17.88 18.65
CA MET A 394 30.84 -17.57 17.90
C MET A 394 30.93 -16.08 17.50
N CYS A 395 29.82 -15.45 17.10
CA CYS A 395 29.79 -14.02 16.82
C CYS A 395 30.08 -13.18 18.08
N LYS A 396 29.56 -13.59 19.25
CA LYS A 396 29.87 -12.94 20.53
C LYS A 396 31.34 -13.02 20.90
N THR A 397 31.96 -14.21 20.82
CA THR A 397 33.38 -14.37 21.17
C THR A 397 34.27 -13.54 20.24
N ARG A 398 33.96 -13.53 18.93
CA ARG A 398 34.74 -12.75 17.95
C ARG A 398 34.67 -11.24 18.19
N LYS A 399 33.49 -10.69 18.56
CA LYS A 399 33.37 -9.26 18.92
C LYS A 399 34.12 -8.89 20.20
N ALA A 400 34.39 -9.84 21.10
CA ALA A 400 35.27 -9.60 22.24
C ALA A 400 36.74 -9.51 21.79
N ASP A 401 37.21 -10.46 20.97
CA ASP A 401 38.60 -10.48 20.48
C ASP A 401 38.93 -9.31 19.53
N GLU A 402 37.97 -8.76 18.78
CA GLU A 402 38.21 -7.61 17.89
C GLU A 402 38.56 -6.31 18.66
N THR A 403 38.37 -6.27 19.99
CA THR A 403 38.92 -5.19 20.85
C THR A 403 40.41 -5.36 21.18
N LEU A 404 41.01 -6.51 20.84
CA LEU A 404 42.42 -6.86 21.08
C LEU A 404 43.18 -7.16 19.77
N GLY A 405 43.32 -6.14 18.92
CA GLY A 405 44.32 -6.13 17.83
C GLY A 405 43.81 -6.59 16.46
N HIS A 406 44.04 -5.76 15.44
CA HIS A 406 43.62 -6.01 14.06
C HIS A 406 44.45 -7.11 13.37
N SER A 407 43.99 -8.38 13.37
CA SER A 407 44.51 -9.37 12.42
C SER A 407 43.74 -9.31 11.09
N LYS A 408 44.18 -8.46 10.15
CA LYS A 408 43.74 -8.52 8.75
C LYS A 408 44.14 -9.87 8.15
N HIS A 409 43.16 -10.74 7.87
CA HIS A 409 43.36 -11.93 7.06
C HIS A 409 42.33 -12.07 5.93
N CYS A 410 42.17 -11.00 5.14
CA CYS A 410 41.67 -11.14 3.77
C CYS A 410 42.75 -11.81 2.91
N ARG A 411 42.70 -13.15 2.82
CA ARG A 411 43.57 -13.93 1.94
C ARG A 411 43.12 -13.78 0.48
N ASN A 412 44.07 -13.87 -0.45
CA ASN A 412 43.87 -13.52 -1.86
C ASN A 412 42.71 -14.25 -2.55
N LYS A 413 41.99 -13.54 -3.43
CA LYS A 413 40.92 -14.04 -4.32
C LYS A 413 41.45 -14.96 -5.44
N GLN A 414 42.13 -16.05 -5.12
CA GLN A 414 42.21 -17.19 -6.03
C GLN A 414 41.00 -18.09 -5.80
N LYS A 415 40.42 -18.67 -6.86
CA LYS A 415 39.31 -19.62 -6.78
C LYS A 415 39.76 -20.86 -6.01
N THR A 416 39.65 -20.85 -4.69
CA THR A 416 40.01 -21.97 -3.83
C THR A 416 38.92 -23.03 -3.92
N PHE A 417 39.23 -24.12 -4.62
CA PHE A 417 38.42 -25.33 -4.68
C PHE A 417 38.47 -26.13 -3.35
N TYR A 418 38.52 -25.43 -2.22
CA TYR A 418 38.76 -25.99 -0.89
C TYR A 418 38.00 -25.13 0.13
N TYR A 419 37.03 -25.73 0.81
CA TYR A 419 36.26 -25.09 1.88
C TYR A 419 36.87 -25.39 3.25
N LEU A 420 37.15 -24.36 4.02
CA LEU A 420 37.61 -24.46 5.41
C LEU A 420 36.46 -24.87 6.34
N GLY A 421 36.78 -25.47 7.48
CA GLY A 421 35.79 -25.88 8.49
C GLY A 421 34.84 -24.77 8.96
N GLN A 422 35.35 -23.53 9.03
CA GLN A 422 34.55 -22.34 9.37
C GLN A 422 33.54 -21.99 8.26
N GLU A 423 33.92 -22.13 6.99
CA GLU A 423 33.04 -21.89 5.83
C GLU A 423 31.95 -22.96 5.75
N LEU A 424 32.28 -24.22 6.08
CA LEU A 424 31.31 -25.32 6.16
C LEU A 424 30.30 -25.13 7.31
N GLN A 425 30.76 -24.67 8.48
CA GLN A 425 29.86 -24.26 9.57
C GLN A 425 28.95 -23.11 9.14
N TYR A 426 29.49 -22.12 8.43
CA TYR A 426 28.74 -20.98 7.93
C TYR A 426 27.64 -21.38 6.95
N ILE A 427 27.99 -22.19 5.95
CA ILE A 427 27.04 -22.73 4.95
C ILE A 427 25.93 -23.52 5.64
N TYR A 428 26.26 -24.37 6.62
CA TYR A 428 25.25 -25.12 7.38
C TYR A 428 24.38 -24.22 8.28
N PHE A 429 24.93 -23.13 8.83
CA PHE A 429 24.15 -22.11 9.54
C PHE A 429 23.13 -21.44 8.61
N ILE A 430 23.53 -20.97 7.42
CA ILE A 430 22.61 -20.33 6.46
C ILE A 430 21.52 -21.31 6.01
N HIS A 431 21.87 -22.56 5.73
CA HIS A 431 20.91 -23.60 5.40
C HIS A 431 19.90 -23.86 6.53
N SER A 432 20.38 -23.93 7.77
CA SER A 432 19.55 -24.09 8.97
C SER A 432 18.61 -22.91 9.18
N LEU A 433 19.11 -21.68 8.99
CA LEU A 433 18.32 -20.44 9.09
C LEU A 433 17.19 -20.41 8.03
N CYS A 434 17.49 -20.76 6.78
CA CYS A 434 16.48 -20.82 5.72
C CYS A 434 15.41 -21.89 5.98
N LEU A 435 15.83 -23.08 6.44
CA LEU A 435 14.91 -24.17 6.82
C LEU A 435 13.97 -23.74 7.96
N LEU A 436 14.53 -23.15 9.02
CA LEU A 436 13.74 -22.62 10.15
C LEU A 436 12.82 -21.47 9.71
N GLY A 437 13.32 -20.54 8.90
CA GLY A 437 12.50 -19.46 8.35
C GLY A 437 11.29 -19.97 7.57
N ARG A 438 11.45 -21.01 6.76
CA ARG A 438 10.34 -21.66 6.03
C ARG A 438 9.39 -22.43 6.95
N LEU A 439 9.90 -22.99 8.06
CA LEU A 439 9.11 -23.68 9.07
C LEU A 439 8.17 -22.71 9.82
N LEU A 440 8.68 -21.54 10.21
CA LEU A 440 7.96 -20.55 11.03
C LEU A 440 6.79 -19.86 10.30
N ILE A 441 6.76 -19.89 8.97
CA ILE A 441 5.65 -19.37 8.14
C ILE A 441 4.34 -20.12 8.45
N TYR A 442 4.38 -21.40 8.84
CA TYR A 442 3.16 -22.21 8.96
C TYR A 442 2.80 -22.53 10.40
N LYS A 443 1.50 -22.48 10.71
CA LYS A 443 0.95 -22.67 12.07
C LYS A 443 1.37 -24.01 12.70
N GLN A 444 1.33 -25.12 11.95
CA GLN A 444 1.83 -26.42 12.40
C GLN A 444 3.34 -26.42 12.65
N GLY A 445 4.13 -25.66 11.87
CA GLY A 445 5.57 -25.52 12.11
C GLY A 445 5.89 -24.75 13.40
N ARG A 446 5.10 -23.71 13.72
CA ARG A 446 5.19 -22.97 14.99
C ARG A 446 4.77 -23.82 16.20
N LYS A 447 3.80 -24.73 16.05
CA LYS A 447 3.40 -25.70 17.10
C LYS A 447 4.49 -26.70 17.51
N LEU A 448 5.57 -26.84 16.74
CA LEU A 448 6.70 -27.71 17.13
C LEU A 448 7.47 -27.18 18.35
N PHE A 449 7.31 -25.90 18.67
CA PHE A 449 7.90 -25.21 19.82
C PHE A 449 7.01 -25.36 21.07
N PRO A 450 7.61 -25.48 22.27
CA PRO A 450 9.04 -25.35 22.55
C PRO A 450 9.88 -26.61 22.25
N ILE A 451 11.19 -26.42 22.00
CA ILE A 451 12.14 -27.47 21.63
C ILE A 451 13.28 -27.56 22.65
N LYS A 452 13.61 -28.79 23.11
CA LYS A 452 14.68 -29.04 24.08
C LYS A 452 16.04 -29.21 23.38
N LEU A 453 16.98 -28.31 23.63
CA LEU A 453 18.36 -28.45 23.13
C LEU A 453 19.18 -29.39 24.01
N LYS A 454 20.12 -30.15 23.41
CA LYS A 454 21.00 -31.07 24.17
C LYS A 454 22.02 -30.35 25.07
N ASN A 455 22.39 -29.10 24.74
CA ASN A 455 23.54 -28.40 25.34
C ASN A 455 23.15 -27.18 26.23
N LYS A 456 21.86 -26.89 26.42
CA LYS A 456 21.37 -25.87 27.37
C LYS A 456 20.31 -26.50 28.28
N LYS A 457 20.24 -26.11 29.55
CA LYS A 457 19.29 -26.67 30.54
C LYS A 457 17.82 -26.24 30.33
N GLY A 458 17.51 -25.53 29.24
CA GLY A 458 16.19 -24.95 28.98
C GLY A 458 15.52 -25.47 27.71
N LEU A 459 14.20 -25.28 27.67
CA LEU A 459 13.39 -25.33 26.46
C LEU A 459 13.58 -24.01 25.69
N VAL A 460 13.71 -24.08 24.36
CA VAL A 460 13.70 -22.90 23.47
C VAL A 460 12.28 -22.71 22.96
N SER A 461 11.65 -21.60 23.31
CA SER A 461 10.36 -21.18 22.80
C SER A 461 10.46 -20.59 21.38
N LEU A 462 9.32 -20.33 20.75
CA LEU A 462 9.25 -19.58 19.49
C LEU A 462 9.88 -18.18 19.64
N ILE A 463 9.58 -17.50 20.74
CA ILE A 463 10.08 -16.15 21.01
C ILE A 463 11.60 -16.16 21.23
N ASP A 464 12.15 -17.14 21.95
CA ASP A 464 13.61 -17.27 22.12
C ASP A 464 14.35 -17.43 20.78
N LEU A 465 13.75 -18.13 19.81
CA LEU A 465 14.33 -18.29 18.47
C LEU A 465 14.27 -16.98 17.68
N LEU A 466 13.20 -16.19 17.81
CA LEU A 466 13.08 -14.90 17.14
C LEU A 466 14.00 -13.85 17.77
N VAL A 467 14.16 -13.85 19.10
CA VAL A 467 15.17 -13.07 19.82
C VAL A 467 16.58 -13.44 19.33
N LEU A 468 16.90 -14.73 19.18
CA LEU A 468 18.16 -15.19 18.60
C LEU A 468 18.38 -14.68 17.16
N PHE A 469 17.34 -14.71 16.33
CA PHE A 469 17.40 -14.16 14.97
C PHE A 469 17.66 -12.65 15.01
N THR A 470 16.87 -11.87 15.74
CA THR A 470 17.09 -10.42 15.89
C THR A 470 18.51 -10.10 16.38
N GLN A 471 19.01 -10.84 17.38
CA GLN A 471 20.38 -10.69 17.89
C GLN A 471 21.44 -11.00 16.83
N LEU A 472 21.23 -12.00 15.97
CA LEU A 472 22.15 -12.32 14.87
C LEU A 472 22.33 -11.16 13.88
N ILE A 473 21.36 -10.25 13.71
CA ILE A 473 21.49 -9.09 12.82
C ILE A 473 22.63 -8.17 13.28
N TYR A 474 22.70 -7.84 14.57
CA TYR A 474 23.66 -6.85 15.11
C TYR A 474 24.89 -7.44 15.81
N TYR A 475 24.91 -8.74 16.11
CA TYR A 475 26.12 -9.44 16.53
C TYR A 475 26.97 -9.97 15.37
N SER A 476 26.40 -10.19 14.18
CA SER A 476 27.18 -10.68 13.03
C SER A 476 28.20 -9.65 12.54
N PRO A 477 29.40 -10.08 12.10
CA PRO A 477 30.37 -9.18 11.46
C PRO A 477 29.82 -8.69 10.12
N SER A 478 30.01 -7.39 9.84
CA SER A 478 29.59 -6.81 8.56
C SER A 478 30.53 -7.22 7.44
N CYS A 479 29.98 -7.78 6.37
CA CYS A 479 30.75 -8.06 5.17
C CYS A 479 31.09 -6.72 4.48
N PRO A 480 32.36 -6.40 4.18
CA PRO A 480 32.73 -5.15 3.54
C PRO A 480 32.12 -5.04 2.14
N LYS A 481 31.69 -3.82 1.76
CA LYS A 481 30.96 -3.53 0.51
C LYS A 481 31.59 -4.25 -0.70
N MET A 482 30.88 -5.21 -1.30
CA MET A 482 31.24 -5.71 -2.62
C MET A 482 30.56 -4.84 -3.68
N THR A 483 31.21 -3.72 -4.01
CA THR A 483 30.75 -2.77 -5.03
C THR A 483 30.88 -3.37 -6.44
N SER A 484 29.91 -4.18 -6.86
CA SER A 484 29.46 -4.36 -8.26
C SER A 484 28.44 -5.50 -8.41
N ALA A 485 27.61 -5.40 -9.45
CA ALA A 485 26.57 -6.35 -9.89
C ALA A 485 25.32 -6.47 -9.00
N ALA A 486 24.20 -5.94 -9.51
CA ALA A 486 22.83 -6.06 -8.98
C ALA A 486 22.24 -7.49 -9.01
N HIS A 487 23.09 -8.52 -9.19
CA HIS A 487 22.74 -9.92 -9.36
C HIS A 487 23.56 -10.89 -8.49
N SER A 488 24.43 -10.39 -7.59
CA SER A 488 25.07 -11.27 -6.61
C SER A 488 24.15 -11.51 -5.41
N GLU A 489 23.78 -12.77 -5.16
CA GLU A 489 22.94 -13.12 -4.02
C GLU A 489 23.65 -12.77 -2.69
N ASN A 490 22.99 -11.97 -1.85
CA ASN A 490 23.59 -11.44 -0.63
C ASN A 490 23.55 -12.47 0.52
N TYR A 491 24.52 -13.38 0.55
CA TYR A 491 24.70 -14.40 1.61
C TYR A 491 25.15 -13.84 2.99
N SER A 492 24.86 -12.57 3.31
CA SER A 492 25.21 -11.97 4.61
C SER A 492 24.25 -12.47 5.72
N PRO A 493 24.71 -12.74 6.96
CA PRO A 493 23.84 -13.28 8.01
C PRO A 493 22.69 -12.32 8.34
N ALA A 494 23.03 -11.04 8.50
CA ALA A 494 22.07 -9.99 8.81
C ALA A 494 21.01 -9.86 7.71
N SER A 495 21.43 -9.94 6.44
CA SER A 495 20.51 -9.87 5.30
C SER A 495 19.62 -11.12 5.20
N MET A 496 20.19 -12.32 5.35
CA MET A 496 19.43 -13.58 5.32
C MET A 496 18.43 -13.69 6.48
N VAL A 497 18.80 -13.26 7.69
CA VAL A 497 17.88 -13.16 8.83
C VAL A 497 16.78 -12.13 8.54
N THR A 498 17.15 -10.98 7.98
CA THR A 498 16.21 -9.91 7.63
C THR A 498 15.19 -10.40 6.60
N GLU A 499 15.61 -11.14 5.56
CA GLU A 499 14.69 -11.80 4.62
C GLU A 499 13.70 -12.74 5.33
N VAL A 500 14.17 -13.56 6.29
CA VAL A 500 13.29 -14.43 7.08
C VAL A 500 12.27 -13.63 7.89
N LEU A 501 12.70 -12.60 8.62
CA LEU A 501 11.81 -11.77 9.44
C LEU A 501 10.86 -10.90 8.59
N TRP A 502 11.28 -10.49 7.39
CA TRP A 502 10.40 -9.83 6.42
C TRP A 502 9.31 -10.77 5.92
N ILE A 503 9.64 -12.01 5.52
CA ILE A 503 8.64 -13.00 5.09
C ILE A 503 7.63 -13.31 6.22
N LEU A 504 8.06 -13.29 7.49
CA LEU A 504 7.16 -13.44 8.64
C LEU A 504 6.30 -12.19 8.90
N SER A 505 6.81 -10.99 8.57
CA SER A 505 6.07 -9.72 8.67
C SER A 505 4.99 -9.58 7.60
N ASP A 506 5.28 -10.07 6.39
CA ASP A 506 4.42 -9.93 5.21
C ASP A 506 3.15 -10.83 5.29
N GLN A 507 3.02 -11.69 6.32
CA GLN A 507 1.83 -12.49 6.60
C GLN A 507 1.25 -12.20 7.99
N LYS A 508 0.03 -11.62 8.04
CA LYS A 508 -0.62 -11.14 9.28
C LYS A 508 -0.62 -12.15 10.43
N GLU A 509 -1.11 -13.38 10.19
CA GLU A 509 -1.19 -14.44 11.21
C GLU A 509 0.20 -14.81 11.79
N CYS A 510 1.23 -14.77 10.95
CA CYS A 510 2.60 -15.10 11.30
C CYS A 510 3.24 -13.94 12.08
N ALA A 511 3.00 -12.70 11.64
CA ALA A 511 3.50 -11.51 12.30
C ALA A 511 2.93 -11.37 13.73
N VAL A 512 1.64 -11.66 13.92
CA VAL A 512 0.99 -11.65 15.26
C VAL A 512 1.58 -12.71 16.20
N GLU A 513 1.70 -13.97 15.77
CA GLU A 513 2.23 -15.05 16.64
C GLU A 513 3.76 -14.96 16.86
N CYS A 514 4.50 -14.30 15.96
CA CYS A 514 5.97 -14.21 16.02
C CYS A 514 6.49 -12.83 16.45
N LEU A 515 6.20 -11.78 15.68
CA LEU A 515 6.91 -10.51 15.70
C LEU A 515 6.25 -9.47 16.60
N TYR A 516 4.91 -9.49 16.70
CA TYR A 516 4.14 -8.57 17.55
C TYR A 516 4.14 -9.07 19.00
N ASN A 517 5.35 -9.30 19.52
CA ASN A 517 5.62 -9.66 20.90
C ASN A 517 6.60 -8.64 21.49
N ASN A 518 6.31 -8.13 22.69
CA ASN A 518 7.10 -7.07 23.33
C ASN A 518 8.58 -7.44 23.47
N ILE A 519 8.91 -8.71 23.75
CA ILE A 519 10.29 -9.19 23.91
C ILE A 519 11.07 -9.09 22.57
N VAL A 520 10.40 -9.37 21.45
CA VAL A 520 11.01 -9.28 20.11
C VAL A 520 11.23 -7.82 19.72
N ILE A 521 10.28 -6.93 20.03
CA ILE A 521 10.42 -5.49 19.80
C ILE A 521 11.53 -4.89 20.69
N GLU A 522 11.56 -5.17 21.98
CA GLU A 522 12.66 -4.74 22.86
C GLU A 522 14.02 -5.23 22.35
N THR A 523 14.09 -6.46 21.82
CA THR A 523 15.33 -6.98 21.21
C THR A 523 15.72 -6.22 19.92
N LEU A 524 14.74 -5.78 19.11
CA LEU A 524 14.99 -4.92 17.93
C LEU A 524 15.45 -3.51 18.35
N LEU A 525 14.94 -2.99 19.47
CA LEU A 525 15.28 -1.66 20.00
C LEU A 525 16.58 -1.63 20.81
N GLN A 526 17.04 -2.77 21.34
CA GLN A 526 18.23 -2.86 22.19
C GLN A 526 19.50 -2.21 21.58
N PRO A 527 19.82 -2.32 20.27
CA PRO A 527 20.96 -1.62 19.69
C PRO A 527 20.80 -0.09 19.69
N ILE A 528 19.57 0.41 19.55
CA ILE A 528 19.24 1.83 19.64
C ILE A 528 19.43 2.32 21.08
N HIS A 529 18.90 1.58 22.07
CA HIS A 529 19.13 1.86 23.49
C HIS A 529 20.62 1.92 23.86
N ASN A 530 21.43 1.00 23.33
CA ASN A 530 22.87 0.96 23.58
C ASN A 530 23.58 2.21 23.02
N LEU A 531 23.29 2.57 21.76
CA LEU A 531 23.84 3.77 21.10
C LEU A 531 23.39 5.06 21.80
N MET A 532 22.15 5.12 22.27
CA MET A 532 21.62 6.29 22.97
C MET A 532 22.25 6.49 24.36
N LYS A 533 22.57 5.41 25.08
CA LYS A 533 23.21 5.46 26.41
C LYS A 533 24.71 5.78 26.37
N GLY A 534 25.34 5.77 25.19
CA GLY A 534 26.76 6.15 25.02
C GLY A 534 27.77 5.17 25.64
N ASN A 535 27.36 3.95 25.99
CA ASN A 535 28.24 2.98 26.63
C ASN A 535 29.21 2.33 25.62
N GLU A 536 30.49 2.73 25.69
CA GLU A 536 31.61 2.13 24.93
C GLU A 536 31.74 0.61 25.14
N ALA A 537 31.25 0.08 26.27
CA ALA A 537 31.24 -1.34 26.59
C ALA A 537 30.17 -2.16 25.84
N SER A 538 29.30 -1.52 25.05
CA SER A 538 28.30 -2.22 24.25
C SER A 538 28.86 -2.58 22.86
N PRO A 539 28.53 -3.76 22.29
CA PRO A 539 29.12 -4.19 21.02
C PRO A 539 28.67 -3.26 19.89
N ASN A 540 29.61 -2.51 19.30
CA ASN A 540 29.36 -1.60 18.19
C ASN A 540 28.45 -2.26 17.13
N CYS A 541 27.25 -1.70 16.99
CA CYS A 541 26.28 -2.10 15.98
C CYS A 541 26.68 -1.46 14.65
N SER A 542 26.73 -2.23 13.58
CA SER A 542 27.06 -1.67 12.27
C SER A 542 25.88 -0.89 11.69
N GLU A 543 26.19 0.07 10.83
CA GLU A 543 25.19 0.83 10.07
C GLU A 543 24.31 -0.07 9.21
N THR A 544 24.87 -1.15 8.65
CA THR A 544 24.12 -2.17 7.90
C THR A 544 23.13 -2.93 8.79
N ALA A 545 23.50 -3.27 10.02
CA ALA A 545 22.59 -3.89 10.98
C ALA A 545 21.49 -2.92 11.42
N LEU A 546 21.82 -1.64 11.60
CA LEU A 546 20.84 -0.57 11.89
C LEU A 546 19.83 -0.39 10.75
N ILE A 547 20.27 -0.38 9.49
CA ILE A 547 19.39 -0.33 8.31
C ILE A 547 18.47 -1.56 8.26
N HIS A 548 19.00 -2.76 8.56
CA HIS A 548 18.20 -3.99 8.62
C HIS A 548 17.15 -3.95 9.74
N ILE A 549 17.51 -3.50 10.95
CA ILE A 549 16.59 -3.31 12.08
C ILE A 549 15.49 -2.31 11.72
N ALA A 550 15.85 -1.14 11.19
CA ALA A 550 14.90 -0.13 10.73
C ALA A 550 13.97 -0.68 9.64
N GLY A 551 14.47 -1.46 8.69
CA GLY A 551 13.65 -2.11 7.67
C GLY A 551 12.67 -3.17 8.20
N ILE A 552 12.92 -3.75 9.37
CA ILE A 552 11.97 -4.64 10.08
C ILE A 552 10.96 -3.80 10.87
N LEU A 553 11.42 -2.81 11.64
CA LEU A 553 10.56 -1.91 12.41
C LEU A 553 9.59 -1.13 11.50
N ALA A 554 10.02 -0.72 10.31
CA ALA A 554 9.17 -0.06 9.31
C ALA A 554 8.02 -0.98 8.85
N ARG A 555 8.28 -2.27 8.64
CA ARG A 555 7.23 -3.25 8.32
C ARG A 555 6.26 -3.44 9.49
N ILE A 556 6.78 -3.57 10.72
CA ILE A 556 5.95 -3.68 11.93
C ILE A 556 5.05 -2.46 12.07
N ALA A 557 5.59 -1.24 11.93
CA ALA A 557 4.84 0.01 11.99
C ALA A 557 3.88 0.23 10.81
N SER A 558 4.05 -0.48 9.69
CA SER A 558 3.16 -0.38 8.51
C SER A 558 1.84 -1.15 8.65
N VAL A 559 1.75 -2.02 9.66
CA VAL A 559 0.58 -2.84 9.99
C VAL A 559 0.00 -2.38 11.33
N GLU A 560 -1.31 -2.35 11.44
CA GLU A 560 -2.03 -1.78 12.58
C GLU A 560 -1.68 -2.44 13.92
N GLU A 561 -1.71 -3.77 14.02
CA GLU A 561 -1.38 -4.46 15.27
C GLU A 561 0.07 -4.24 15.71
N GLY A 562 1.00 -4.13 14.74
CA GLY A 562 2.41 -3.83 15.00
C GLY A 562 2.64 -2.37 15.41
N LEU A 563 1.89 -1.43 14.81
CA LEU A 563 1.91 -0.01 15.18
C LEU A 563 1.38 0.21 16.59
N ILE A 564 0.23 -0.40 16.94
CA ILE A 564 -0.36 -0.33 18.29
C ILE A 564 0.64 -0.80 19.34
N LEU A 565 1.33 -1.92 19.09
CA LEU A 565 2.36 -2.44 20.00
C LEU A 565 3.57 -1.51 20.12
N LEU A 566 3.97 -0.81 19.05
CA LEU A 566 5.03 0.21 19.12
C LEU A 566 4.60 1.47 19.87
N LEU A 567 3.33 1.87 19.78
CA LEU A 567 2.79 3.07 20.43
C LEU A 567 2.58 2.87 21.94
N TYR A 568 1.97 1.75 22.34
CA TYR A 568 1.48 1.53 23.71
C TYR A 568 2.18 0.37 24.45
N GLY A 569 3.00 -0.43 23.77
CA GLY A 569 3.54 -1.68 24.33
C GLY A 569 2.45 -2.73 24.55
N ALA A 570 2.77 -3.80 25.28
CA ALA A 570 1.82 -4.90 25.54
C ALA A 570 0.76 -4.58 26.60
N ASN A 571 0.97 -3.54 27.41
CA ASN A 571 0.08 -3.14 28.50
C ASN A 571 -0.49 -1.74 28.23
N MET A 572 -1.71 -1.67 27.67
CA MET A 572 -2.45 -0.41 27.48
C MET A 572 -2.63 0.42 28.76
N ASN A 573 -2.50 -0.21 29.94
CA ASN A 573 -2.88 0.37 31.23
C ASN A 573 -1.70 0.66 32.18
N SER A 574 -0.44 0.47 31.79
CA SER A 574 0.71 0.74 32.69
C SER A 574 1.14 2.21 32.63
N SER A 575 0.84 2.96 33.69
CA SER A 575 1.20 4.37 33.87
C SER A 575 2.66 4.58 34.32
N GLU A 576 3.61 3.82 33.80
CA GLU A 576 5.03 3.86 34.22
C GLU A 576 5.97 4.33 33.09
N GLU A 577 7.01 5.06 33.49
CA GLU A 577 7.75 6.04 32.69
C GLU A 577 8.70 5.47 31.61
N SER A 578 8.58 4.19 31.24
CA SER A 578 9.38 3.60 30.17
C SER A 578 8.92 4.14 28.81
N PRO A 579 9.77 4.83 28.02
CA PRO A 579 9.38 5.30 26.69
C PRO A 579 9.07 4.09 25.79
N THR A 580 7.89 4.08 25.17
CA THR A 580 7.48 2.99 24.27
C THR A 580 8.33 2.98 23.00
N GLY A 581 8.20 1.91 22.19
CA GLY A 581 9.02 1.73 20.99
C GLY A 581 8.99 2.94 20.04
N ALA A 582 7.83 3.55 19.86
CA ALA A 582 7.67 4.77 19.07
C ALA A 582 8.51 5.95 19.61
N HIS A 583 8.48 6.18 20.93
CA HIS A 583 9.26 7.23 21.60
C HIS A 583 10.77 7.03 21.42
N ILE A 584 11.26 5.80 21.59
CA ILE A 584 12.68 5.44 21.42
C ILE A 584 13.13 5.68 19.97
N ILE A 585 12.36 5.21 19.00
CA ILE A 585 12.64 5.36 17.56
C ILE A 585 12.67 6.85 17.18
N ALA A 586 11.71 7.65 17.64
CA ALA A 586 11.63 9.07 17.32
C ALA A 586 12.75 9.89 17.98
N GLN A 587 13.09 9.60 19.24
CA GLN A 587 14.22 10.26 19.90
C GLN A 587 15.55 9.96 19.19
N PHE A 588 15.76 8.72 18.76
CA PHE A 588 16.94 8.34 17.98
C PHE A 588 16.95 8.98 16.60
N SER A 589 15.82 9.02 15.90
CA SER A 589 15.69 9.65 14.58
C SER A 589 15.94 11.16 14.65
N LYS A 590 15.45 11.84 15.70
CA LYS A 590 15.77 13.25 15.96
C LYS A 590 17.26 13.45 16.18
N LYS A 591 17.88 12.64 17.06
CA LYS A 591 19.31 12.72 17.35
C LYS A 591 20.15 12.50 16.08
N LEU A 592 19.77 11.55 15.24
CA LEU A 592 20.38 11.31 13.93
C LEU A 592 20.25 12.49 12.96
N LEU A 593 19.20 13.31 13.05
CA LEU A 593 19.00 14.48 12.20
C LEU A 593 19.75 15.72 12.71
N ASP A 594 19.63 16.01 14.00
CA ASP A 594 20.07 17.26 14.62
C ASP A 594 21.53 17.24 15.10
N GLU A 595 22.07 16.08 15.51
CA GLU A 595 23.41 15.93 16.08
C GLU A 595 24.34 15.11 15.15
N ASP A 596 25.60 15.53 15.04
CA ASP A 596 26.65 14.69 14.46
C ASP A 596 27.10 13.67 15.52
N ILE A 597 26.40 12.53 15.55
CA ILE A 597 26.77 11.39 16.41
C ILE A 597 28.18 10.93 16.05
N SER A 598 29.11 11.03 17.00
CA SER A 598 30.55 10.76 16.82
C SER A 598 30.89 9.39 16.22
N ILE A 599 30.03 8.40 16.45
CA ILE A 599 30.14 7.02 15.92
C ILE A 599 30.02 6.98 14.39
N PHE A 600 29.33 7.95 13.77
CA PHE A 600 29.08 7.99 12.32
C PHE A 600 29.84 9.12 11.60
N SER A 601 30.73 9.84 12.30
CA SER A 601 31.50 10.95 11.72
C SER A 601 32.36 10.48 10.53
N GLY A 602 32.02 10.96 9.32
CA GLY A 602 32.72 10.61 8.08
C GLY A 602 32.20 9.37 7.34
N SER A 603 31.06 8.78 7.74
CA SER A 603 30.49 7.62 7.03
C SER A 603 29.64 7.99 5.81
N GLU A 604 29.94 7.37 4.67
CA GLU A 604 29.11 7.39 3.46
C GLU A 604 27.70 6.78 3.65
N MET A 605 27.51 5.91 4.64
CA MET A 605 26.23 5.21 4.85
C MET A 605 25.28 5.99 5.77
N LEU A 606 25.75 7.03 6.45
CA LEU A 606 24.95 7.80 7.39
C LEU A 606 23.63 8.33 6.77
N PRO A 607 23.56 8.88 5.54
CA PRO A 607 22.28 9.26 4.93
C PRO A 607 21.30 8.09 4.78
N VAL A 608 21.80 6.88 4.47
CA VAL A 608 20.97 5.68 4.37
C VAL A 608 20.45 5.23 5.74
N VAL A 609 21.27 5.35 6.80
CA VAL A 609 20.83 5.10 8.19
C VAL A 609 19.77 6.12 8.61
N LYS A 610 19.98 7.41 8.34
CA LYS A 610 18.98 8.46 8.61
C LYS A 610 17.66 8.14 7.90
N GLY A 611 17.68 7.89 6.59
CA GLY A 611 16.50 7.56 5.80
C GLY A 611 15.76 6.31 6.27
N ALA A 612 16.49 5.26 6.64
CA ALA A 612 15.88 4.04 7.16
C ALA A 612 15.07 4.31 8.43
N PHE A 613 15.61 5.08 9.39
CA PHE A 613 14.92 5.41 10.64
C PHE A 613 13.81 6.46 10.49
N ILE A 614 13.99 7.47 9.64
CA ILE A 614 12.91 8.42 9.32
C ILE A 614 11.76 7.68 8.64
N SER A 615 12.02 6.70 7.76
CA SER A 615 10.96 5.87 7.17
C SER A 615 10.23 5.00 8.21
N VAL A 616 10.82 4.66 9.36
CA VAL A 616 10.08 4.04 10.48
C VAL A 616 9.16 5.09 11.12
N CYS A 617 9.70 6.26 11.48
CA CYS A 617 8.90 7.36 12.02
C CYS A 617 7.74 7.73 11.09
N ARG A 618 7.95 7.70 9.77
CA ARG A 618 6.96 7.96 8.74
C ARG A 618 5.75 7.06 8.84
N HIS A 619 5.93 5.75 9.00
CA HIS A 619 4.81 4.84 9.19
C HIS A 619 4.00 5.18 10.46
N ILE A 620 4.66 5.68 11.50
CA ILE A 620 4.03 6.11 12.75
C ILE A 620 3.27 7.45 12.59
N TYR A 621 3.95 8.54 12.21
CA TYR A 621 3.34 9.87 12.11
C TYR A 621 2.36 10.05 10.93
N SER A 622 2.31 9.10 9.99
CA SER A 622 1.26 9.05 8.95
C SER A 622 -0.13 8.71 9.51
N THR A 623 -0.25 8.40 10.81
CA THR A 623 -1.52 8.07 11.49
C THR A 623 -1.86 9.14 12.53
N CYS A 624 -3.15 9.35 12.83
CA CYS A 624 -3.57 10.39 13.78
C CYS A 624 -3.00 10.14 15.19
N GLU A 625 -3.10 8.90 15.68
CA GLU A 625 -2.58 8.47 16.99
C GLU A 625 -1.06 8.56 17.03
N GLY A 626 -0.36 8.00 16.02
CA GLY A 626 1.09 8.02 15.96
C GLY A 626 1.66 9.43 15.83
N LEU A 627 0.98 10.35 15.14
CA LEU A 627 1.38 11.76 15.15
C LEU A 627 1.23 12.39 16.54
N GLN A 628 0.15 12.10 17.28
CA GLN A 628 -0.01 12.62 18.65
C GLN A 628 1.09 12.14 19.59
N VAL A 629 1.53 10.89 19.46
CA VAL A 629 2.66 10.35 20.25
C VAL A 629 4.00 10.95 19.84
N LEU A 630 4.21 11.24 18.54
CA LEU A 630 5.49 11.76 18.04
C LEU A 630 5.60 13.29 17.97
N ILE A 631 4.54 14.05 18.21
CA ILE A 631 4.52 15.51 18.00
C ILE A 631 5.58 16.24 18.83
N THR A 632 5.83 15.79 20.07
CA THR A 632 6.77 16.40 21.02
C THR A 632 8.24 16.34 20.58
N TYR A 633 8.57 15.53 19.58
CA TYR A 633 9.92 15.45 19.02
C TYR A 633 10.18 16.50 17.94
N ASN A 634 9.16 17.19 17.43
CA ASN A 634 9.26 18.16 16.33
C ASN A 634 9.99 17.61 15.08
N LEU A 635 9.78 16.33 14.73
CA LEU A 635 10.48 15.69 13.61
C LEU A 635 10.31 16.45 12.29
N HIS A 636 9.17 17.10 12.07
CA HIS A 636 8.91 17.96 10.90
C HIS A 636 9.92 19.13 10.79
N GLU A 637 10.32 19.75 11.90
CA GLU A 637 11.33 20.82 11.92
C GLU A 637 12.72 20.26 11.59
N SER A 638 13.12 19.16 12.23
CA SER A 638 14.42 18.51 12.02
C SER A 638 14.58 17.99 10.58
N ILE A 639 13.54 17.35 10.02
CA ILE A 639 13.53 16.89 8.62
C ILE A 639 13.57 18.08 7.66
N ALA A 640 12.80 19.15 7.90
CA ALA A 640 12.83 20.34 7.06
C ALA A 640 14.17 21.09 7.10
N LYS A 641 14.84 21.11 8.26
CA LYS A 641 16.18 21.67 8.43
C LYS A 641 17.23 20.83 7.70
N ALA A 642 17.11 19.50 7.74
CA ALA A 642 17.95 18.61 6.95
C ALA A 642 17.71 18.78 5.44
N TRP A 643 16.44 18.87 5.01
CA TRP A 643 16.08 19.12 3.61
C TRP A 643 16.65 20.44 3.10
N LYS A 644 16.46 21.56 3.82
CA LYS A 644 17.04 22.86 3.46
C LYS A 644 18.58 22.81 3.34
N LYS A 645 19.25 22.05 4.22
CA LYS A 645 20.71 21.83 4.13
C LYS A 645 21.10 21.01 2.90
N THR A 646 20.32 20.00 2.53
CA THR A 646 20.56 19.15 1.34
C THR A 646 20.24 19.88 0.04
N SER A 647 19.14 20.62 -0.04
CA SER A 647 18.73 21.36 -1.24
C SER A 647 19.79 22.41 -1.66
N LEU A 648 20.36 23.13 -0.69
CA LEU A 648 21.50 24.05 -0.90
C LEU A 648 22.79 23.38 -1.40
N LEU A 649 22.92 22.04 -1.31
CA LEU A 649 23.99 21.27 -1.93
C LEU A 649 23.59 20.78 -3.32
N SER A 650 22.33 20.40 -3.49
CA SER A 650 21.70 20.01 -4.75
C SER A 650 21.79 21.12 -5.80
N GLU A 651 21.40 22.35 -5.45
CA GLU A 651 21.48 23.55 -6.32
C GLU A 651 22.89 23.89 -6.80
N ARG A 652 23.94 23.42 -6.11
CA ARG A 652 25.34 23.66 -6.49
C ARG A 652 25.88 22.65 -7.51
N ILE A 653 25.11 21.62 -7.83
CA ILE A 653 25.47 20.62 -8.83
C ILE A 653 25.15 21.23 -10.21
N PRO A 654 26.15 21.51 -11.06
CA PRO A 654 25.89 22.09 -12.37
C PRO A 654 25.09 21.14 -13.25
N THR A 655 24.07 21.65 -13.94
CA THR A 655 23.27 20.89 -14.90
C THR A 655 24.20 20.24 -15.93
N PRO A 656 24.17 18.91 -16.12
CA PRO A 656 25.09 18.24 -17.02
C PRO A 656 24.87 18.72 -18.46
N VAL A 657 25.94 19.23 -19.07
CA VAL A 657 25.96 19.61 -20.49
C VAL A 657 26.04 18.33 -21.31
N GLU A 658 25.12 18.15 -22.26
CA GLU A 658 25.15 17.02 -23.19
C GLU A 658 26.48 17.00 -23.95
N GLY A 659 27.25 15.91 -23.81
CA GLY A 659 28.47 15.66 -24.58
C GLY A 659 29.81 15.67 -23.81
N SER A 660 29.85 15.63 -22.47
CA SER A 660 31.11 15.45 -21.72
C SER A 660 31.25 14.05 -21.08
N ASP A 661 32.15 13.22 -21.62
CA ASP A 661 32.39 11.81 -21.22
C ASP A 661 33.15 11.63 -19.88
N SER A 662 33.22 12.66 -19.04
CA SER A 662 34.08 12.69 -17.84
C SER A 662 33.32 12.60 -16.51
N VAL A 663 32.32 11.71 -16.40
CA VAL A 663 31.40 11.69 -15.23
C VAL A 663 31.05 10.26 -14.74
N SER A 664 31.99 9.56 -14.11
CA SER A 664 31.72 8.26 -13.44
C SER A 664 31.69 8.30 -11.90
N SER A 665 32.40 9.23 -11.26
CA SER A 665 32.39 9.41 -9.80
C SER A 665 31.45 10.54 -9.34
N VAL A 666 31.55 11.71 -9.97
CA VAL A 666 30.74 12.90 -9.64
C VAL A 666 29.24 12.67 -9.90
N SER A 667 28.90 11.81 -10.87
CA SER A 667 27.52 11.41 -11.16
C SER A 667 26.88 10.59 -10.04
N GLN A 668 27.66 9.78 -9.32
CA GLN A 668 27.10 8.91 -8.28
C GLN A 668 26.91 9.66 -6.96
N GLU A 669 27.78 10.59 -6.62
CA GLU A 669 27.59 11.47 -5.44
C GLU A 669 26.39 12.42 -5.65
N SER A 670 26.27 13.04 -6.83
CA SER A 670 25.12 13.88 -7.18
C SER A 670 23.80 13.11 -7.19
N GLN A 671 23.77 11.89 -7.74
CA GLN A 671 22.59 11.01 -7.68
C GLN A 671 22.21 10.66 -6.24
N ASN A 672 23.19 10.38 -5.36
CA ASN A 672 22.93 10.10 -3.95
C ASN A 672 22.36 11.32 -3.21
N ILE A 673 22.84 12.53 -3.51
CA ILE A 673 22.33 13.77 -2.92
C ILE A 673 20.88 14.03 -3.36
N MET A 674 20.56 13.91 -4.65
CA MET A 674 19.17 14.08 -5.13
C MET A 674 18.24 12.99 -4.59
N ALA A 675 18.68 11.73 -4.54
CA ALA A 675 17.89 10.65 -3.93
C ALA A 675 17.64 10.86 -2.42
N TRP A 676 18.59 11.51 -1.72
CA TRP A 676 18.43 11.89 -0.33
C TRP A 676 17.44 13.06 -0.15
N GLU A 677 17.50 14.06 -1.04
CA GLU A 677 16.53 15.15 -1.09
C GLU A 677 15.10 14.65 -1.35
N ASP A 678 14.92 13.80 -2.35
CA ASP A 678 13.66 13.13 -2.70
C ASP A 678 13.07 12.37 -1.51
N ASN A 679 13.90 11.65 -0.74
CA ASN A 679 13.44 10.92 0.45
C ASN A 679 12.98 11.89 1.55
N LEU A 680 13.71 12.97 1.81
CA LEU A 680 13.32 13.97 2.81
C LEU A 680 12.03 14.71 2.42
N LEU A 681 11.82 14.99 1.13
CA LEU A 681 10.55 15.54 0.63
C LEU A 681 9.39 14.55 0.78
N ASP A 682 9.62 13.26 0.48
CA ASP A 682 8.63 12.20 0.69
C ASP A 682 8.26 12.05 2.18
N ASP A 683 9.25 12.15 3.08
CA ASP A 683 9.03 12.12 4.53
C ASP A 683 8.26 13.35 5.03
N LEU A 684 8.64 14.57 4.62
CA LEU A 684 7.87 15.78 4.92
C LEU A 684 6.42 15.69 4.43
N LEU A 685 6.24 15.22 3.20
CA LEU A 685 4.93 15.05 2.59
C LEU A 685 4.01 14.13 3.41
N HIS A 686 4.54 13.05 4.00
CA HIS A 686 3.72 12.09 4.74
C HIS A 686 3.10 12.67 6.03
N PHE A 687 3.55 13.84 6.53
CA PHE A 687 2.79 14.57 7.54
C PHE A 687 1.40 15.00 7.04
N ALA A 688 1.24 15.30 5.74
CA ALA A 688 -0.07 15.60 5.14
C ALA A 688 -1.04 14.41 5.10
N ALA A 689 -0.66 13.22 5.59
CA ALA A 689 -1.57 12.10 5.77
C ALA A 689 -2.66 12.37 6.83
N THR A 690 -2.44 13.33 7.73
CA THR A 690 -3.41 13.71 8.78
C THR A 690 -3.69 15.22 8.75
N PRO A 691 -4.87 15.70 9.23
CA PRO A 691 -5.19 17.13 9.23
C PRO A 691 -4.21 17.98 10.06
N LYS A 692 -3.80 17.48 11.23
CA LYS A 692 -2.80 18.14 12.09
C LYS A 692 -1.39 18.12 11.50
N GLY A 693 -1.00 17.02 10.86
CA GLY A 693 0.30 16.93 10.22
C GLY A 693 0.42 17.84 8.99
N LEU A 694 -0.66 18.11 8.26
CA LEU A 694 -0.65 19.11 7.19
C LEU A 694 -0.32 20.52 7.70
N LEU A 695 -0.80 20.90 8.89
CA LEU A 695 -0.37 22.15 9.54
C LEU A 695 1.13 22.14 9.84
N LEU A 696 1.65 21.05 10.42
CA LEU A 696 3.09 20.92 10.71
C LEU A 696 3.94 21.02 9.43
N LEU A 697 3.50 20.38 8.33
CA LEU A 697 4.13 20.50 7.02
C LEU A 697 4.13 21.96 6.52
N GLN A 698 3.01 22.68 6.60
CA GLN A 698 2.94 24.07 6.16
C GLN A 698 3.86 24.99 6.97
N ARG A 699 3.95 24.79 8.30
CA ARG A 699 4.90 25.52 9.16
C ARG A 699 6.37 25.33 8.76
N THR A 700 6.73 24.22 8.10
CA THR A 700 8.11 24.04 7.57
C THR A 700 8.44 24.94 6.38
N GLY A 701 7.43 25.42 5.66
CA GLY A 701 7.53 26.13 4.38
C GLY A 701 7.65 25.23 3.14
N ALA A 702 7.88 23.91 3.27
CA ALA A 702 8.21 23.00 2.17
C ALA A 702 7.02 22.52 1.31
N ILE A 703 5.84 23.15 1.43
CA ILE A 703 4.60 22.64 0.82
C ILE A 703 4.62 22.71 -0.72
N ASN A 704 5.27 23.71 -1.32
CA ASN A 704 5.32 23.86 -2.78
C ASN A 704 6.20 22.76 -3.39
N GLU A 705 7.31 22.46 -2.73
CA GLU A 705 8.34 21.51 -3.11
C GLU A 705 7.81 20.08 -2.95
N CYS A 706 7.14 19.78 -1.83
CA CYS A 706 6.45 18.50 -1.62
C CYS A 706 5.35 18.24 -2.67
N VAL A 707 4.57 19.26 -3.05
CA VAL A 707 3.53 19.10 -4.08
C VAL A 707 4.13 18.92 -5.48
N THR A 708 5.17 19.70 -5.80
CA THR A 708 5.90 19.56 -7.08
C THR A 708 6.55 18.19 -7.20
N PHE A 709 7.07 17.65 -6.09
CA PHE A 709 7.60 16.29 -5.99
C PHE A 709 6.53 15.21 -6.26
N ILE A 710 5.32 15.33 -5.69
CA ILE A 710 4.20 14.42 -6.04
C ILE A 710 3.87 14.53 -7.52
N PHE A 711 3.75 15.74 -8.05
CA PHE A 711 3.39 15.94 -9.47
C PHE A 711 4.42 15.29 -10.39
N ASN A 712 5.72 15.46 -10.10
CA ASN A 712 6.80 14.80 -10.83
C ASN A 712 6.73 13.26 -10.76
N ARG A 713 6.30 12.68 -9.64
CA ARG A 713 6.06 11.22 -9.52
C ARG A 713 4.79 10.78 -10.25
N TYR A 714 3.71 11.57 -10.19
CA TYR A 714 2.44 11.33 -10.88
C TYR A 714 2.63 11.31 -12.40
N ALA A 715 3.25 12.36 -12.96
CA ALA A 715 3.57 12.46 -14.39
C ALA A 715 4.43 11.29 -14.89
N LYS A 716 5.38 10.81 -14.07
CA LYS A 716 6.22 9.63 -14.37
C LYS A 716 5.55 8.28 -14.07
N LYS A 717 4.29 8.26 -13.59
CA LYS A 717 3.54 7.07 -13.15
C LYS A 717 4.30 6.18 -12.13
N LEU A 718 5.14 6.79 -11.29
CA LEU A 718 5.97 6.09 -10.31
C LEU A 718 5.17 5.66 -9.09
N GLN A 719 5.32 4.40 -8.67
CA GLN A 719 4.66 3.87 -7.48
C GLN A 719 5.21 4.50 -6.19
N VAL A 720 4.32 4.80 -5.24
CA VAL A 720 4.65 5.37 -3.91
C VAL A 720 5.67 4.50 -3.16
N SER A 721 5.45 3.19 -3.19
CA SER A 721 6.32 2.16 -2.64
C SER A 721 5.86 0.80 -3.18
N ARG A 722 6.66 -0.26 -2.99
CA ARG A 722 6.24 -1.64 -3.29
C ARG A 722 4.99 -2.11 -2.52
N HIS A 723 4.56 -1.39 -1.48
CA HIS A 723 3.55 -1.87 -0.53
C HIS A 723 2.30 -0.98 -0.38
N LYS A 724 2.22 0.18 -1.05
CA LYS A 724 1.00 1.01 -1.09
C LYS A 724 0.69 1.49 -2.53
N LYS A 725 -0.30 0.86 -3.18
CA LYS A 725 -0.74 1.19 -4.55
C LYS A 725 -1.53 2.50 -4.68
N PHE A 726 -2.14 3.02 -3.61
CA PHE A 726 -3.18 4.08 -3.70
C PHE A 726 -2.95 5.34 -2.83
N GLY A 727 -1.77 5.53 -2.25
CA GLY A 727 -1.54 6.55 -1.20
C GLY A 727 -1.70 8.02 -1.61
N TYR A 728 -1.24 8.43 -2.81
CA TYR A 728 -1.15 9.86 -3.14
C TYR A 728 -2.51 10.55 -3.37
N GLY A 729 -3.57 9.86 -3.80
CA GLY A 729 -4.87 10.52 -4.05
C GLY A 729 -5.45 11.18 -2.79
N VAL A 730 -5.39 10.47 -1.66
CA VAL A 730 -5.80 10.93 -0.33
C VAL A 730 -4.87 12.01 0.24
N LEU A 731 -3.59 12.02 -0.14
CA LEU A 731 -2.64 13.09 0.23
C LEU A 731 -2.93 14.37 -0.54
N VAL A 732 -3.14 14.29 -1.86
CA VAL A 732 -3.38 15.44 -2.73
C VAL A 732 -4.71 16.12 -2.40
N THR A 733 -5.80 15.37 -2.15
CA THR A 733 -7.06 15.91 -1.61
C THR A 733 -6.87 16.63 -0.27
N ARG A 734 -6.10 16.04 0.65
CA ARG A 734 -5.87 16.65 1.96
C ARG A 734 -5.03 17.93 1.86
N VAL A 735 -3.99 17.97 1.03
CA VAL A 735 -3.26 19.21 0.69
C VAL A 735 -4.22 20.27 0.13
N ALA A 736 -5.07 19.89 -0.83
CA ALA A 736 -6.07 20.76 -1.44
C ALA A 736 -7.17 21.24 -0.47
N SER A 737 -7.23 20.74 0.76
CA SER A 737 -8.17 21.19 1.80
C SER A 737 -7.76 22.51 2.48
N THR A 738 -6.68 23.13 2.02
CA THR A 738 -6.09 24.36 2.58
C THR A 738 -5.75 25.36 1.47
N ALA A 739 -5.78 26.66 1.79
CA ALA A 739 -5.48 27.73 0.85
C ALA A 739 -4.06 27.61 0.25
N ALA A 740 -3.04 27.49 1.11
CA ALA A 740 -1.65 27.34 0.68
C ALA A 740 -1.43 26.07 -0.16
N GLY A 741 -2.09 24.95 0.18
CA GLY A 741 -2.03 23.71 -0.60
C GLY A 741 -2.72 23.82 -1.97
N GLY A 742 -3.85 24.51 -2.07
CA GLY A 742 -4.51 24.82 -3.35
C GLY A 742 -3.62 25.67 -4.27
N ILE A 743 -2.92 26.66 -3.72
CA ILE A 743 -1.94 27.46 -4.47
C ILE A 743 -0.73 26.62 -4.89
N ALA A 744 -0.21 25.76 -4.02
CA ALA A 744 0.90 24.86 -4.37
C ALA A 744 0.52 23.92 -5.53
N LEU A 745 -0.70 23.38 -5.52
CA LEU A 745 -1.25 22.56 -6.61
C LEU A 745 -1.41 23.35 -7.92
N LYS A 746 -1.85 24.62 -7.87
CA LYS A 746 -1.85 25.52 -9.03
C LYS A 746 -0.44 25.76 -9.57
N LYS A 747 0.51 26.11 -8.70
CA LYS A 747 1.91 26.44 -9.08
C LYS A 747 2.67 25.26 -9.67
N SER A 748 2.42 24.05 -9.17
CA SER A 748 3.09 22.83 -9.66
C SER A 748 2.66 22.40 -11.07
N GLY A 749 1.56 22.95 -11.61
CA GLY A 749 0.94 22.50 -12.85
C GLY A 749 -0.10 21.38 -12.68
N PHE A 750 -0.21 20.76 -11.49
CA PHE A 750 -1.11 19.62 -11.22
C PHE A 750 -2.58 19.90 -11.61
N ILE A 751 -3.09 21.09 -11.29
CA ILE A 751 -4.48 21.48 -11.64
C ILE A 751 -4.63 21.70 -13.16
N ASN A 752 -3.61 22.25 -13.83
CA ASN A 752 -3.64 22.47 -15.28
C ASN A 752 -3.60 21.13 -16.05
N GLU A 753 -2.79 20.18 -15.59
CA GLU A 753 -2.73 18.82 -16.15
C GLU A 753 -4.08 18.10 -16.01
N LEU A 754 -4.71 18.14 -14.82
CA LEU A 754 -6.05 17.56 -14.61
C LEU A 754 -7.13 18.22 -15.48
N ILE A 755 -7.07 19.54 -15.66
CA ILE A 755 -8.02 20.25 -16.54
C ILE A 755 -7.79 19.87 -18.00
N THR A 756 -6.53 19.67 -18.42
CA THR A 756 -6.17 19.21 -19.77
C THR A 756 -6.57 17.74 -20.00
N GLU A 757 -6.41 16.86 -18.99
CA GLU A 757 -6.92 15.48 -19.03
C GLU A 757 -8.46 15.46 -19.09
N LEU A 758 -9.14 16.27 -18.29
CA LEU A 758 -10.60 16.38 -18.32
C LEU A 758 -11.10 16.89 -19.68
N TRP A 759 -10.52 17.97 -20.20
CA TRP A 759 -10.90 18.55 -21.48
C TRP A 759 -10.61 17.59 -22.65
N SER A 760 -9.48 16.89 -22.64
CA SER A 760 -9.17 15.92 -23.69
C SER A 760 -10.08 14.70 -23.66
N ASN A 761 -10.45 14.17 -22.48
CA ASN A 761 -11.44 13.10 -22.39
C ASN A 761 -12.83 13.56 -22.88
N LEU A 762 -13.23 14.82 -22.61
CA LEU A 762 -14.53 15.37 -23.04
C LEU A 762 -14.60 15.72 -24.53
N GLU A 763 -13.58 16.38 -25.08
CA GLU A 763 -13.65 17.02 -26.42
C GLU A 763 -12.85 16.26 -27.51
N TYR A 764 -11.90 15.40 -27.14
CA TYR A 764 -11.03 14.68 -28.09
C TYR A 764 -11.11 13.15 -28.00
N GLY A 765 -11.35 12.57 -26.82
CA GLY A 765 -11.30 11.13 -26.59
C GLY A 765 -9.88 10.57 -26.45
N ARG A 766 -9.73 9.39 -25.81
CA ARG A 766 -8.41 8.84 -25.42
C ARG A 766 -7.51 8.39 -26.57
N ASP A 767 -8.07 8.01 -27.72
CA ASP A 767 -7.32 7.42 -28.83
C ASP A 767 -6.82 8.47 -29.86
N ASP A 768 -7.40 9.67 -29.87
CA ASP A 768 -7.32 10.61 -30.98
C ASP A 768 -6.23 11.70 -30.83
N VAL A 769 -5.06 11.33 -30.28
CA VAL A 769 -3.88 12.22 -30.03
C VAL A 769 -3.29 12.86 -31.32
N ARG A 770 -3.89 12.64 -32.50
CA ARG A 770 -3.45 13.23 -33.79
C ARG A 770 -4.57 13.72 -34.71
N VAL A 771 -5.85 13.61 -34.36
CA VAL A 771 -6.93 13.86 -35.33
C VAL A 771 -7.45 15.30 -35.23
N THR A 772 -7.42 16.02 -36.34
CA THR A 772 -7.84 17.43 -36.45
C THR A 772 -9.35 17.62 -36.73
N HIS A 773 -10.14 16.54 -36.65
CA HIS A 773 -11.54 16.48 -37.05
C HIS A 773 -12.33 15.59 -36.08
N PRO A 774 -13.55 16.00 -35.64
CA PRO A 774 -14.35 15.23 -34.68
C PRO A 774 -15.02 14.00 -35.32
N ARG A 775 -15.44 13.04 -34.49
CA ARG A 775 -16.27 11.90 -34.92
C ARG A 775 -17.65 12.39 -35.39
N THR A 776 -18.22 11.74 -36.39
CA THR A 776 -19.50 12.14 -37.02
C THR A 776 -20.75 11.86 -36.18
N THR A 777 -20.63 11.09 -35.09
CA THR A 777 -21.74 10.70 -34.20
C THR A 777 -21.23 10.57 -32.75
N PRO A 778 -21.60 11.48 -31.84
CA PRO A 778 -21.28 11.37 -30.42
C PRO A 778 -22.43 10.67 -29.68
N VAL A 779 -22.32 9.35 -29.41
CA VAL A 779 -23.44 8.58 -28.81
C VAL A 779 -23.04 7.64 -27.67
N ASP A 780 -21.78 7.69 -27.20
CA ASP A 780 -21.42 7.04 -25.93
C ASP A 780 -21.78 7.97 -24.76
N PRO A 781 -22.60 7.55 -23.78
CA PRO A 781 -22.89 8.35 -22.59
C PRO A 781 -21.60 8.58 -21.79
N ILE A 782 -21.44 9.76 -21.15
CA ILE A 782 -20.19 10.19 -20.45
C ILE A 782 -19.40 8.99 -19.92
N ASP A 783 -18.32 8.67 -20.63
CA ASP A 783 -17.53 7.48 -20.34
C ASP A 783 -16.99 7.55 -18.91
N ARG A 784 -16.85 6.37 -18.26
CA ARG A 784 -16.24 6.22 -16.93
C ARG A 784 -14.86 6.89 -16.84
N SER A 785 -14.18 7.05 -17.97
CA SER A 785 -12.93 7.82 -18.08
C SER A 785 -13.08 9.30 -17.71
N CYS A 786 -14.11 9.99 -18.22
CA CYS A 786 -14.42 11.40 -17.91
C CYS A 786 -14.83 11.58 -16.44
N GLN A 787 -15.71 10.69 -15.94
CA GLN A 787 -16.19 10.75 -14.55
C GLN A 787 -15.03 10.77 -13.55
N LYS A 788 -13.99 9.96 -13.79
CA LYS A 788 -12.80 9.91 -12.94
C LYS A 788 -12.03 11.23 -12.92
N SER A 789 -11.81 11.87 -14.07
CA SER A 789 -11.12 13.18 -14.14
C SER A 789 -11.96 14.29 -13.49
N PHE A 790 -13.29 14.25 -13.65
CA PHE A 790 -14.19 15.21 -13.02
C PHE A 790 -14.21 15.06 -11.50
N LEU A 791 -14.34 13.83 -10.99
CA LEU A 791 -14.23 13.53 -9.56
C LEU A 791 -12.85 13.92 -9.01
N ALA A 792 -11.76 13.70 -9.76
CA ALA A 792 -10.43 14.14 -9.36
C ALA A 792 -10.33 15.67 -9.22
N LEU A 793 -10.94 16.44 -10.13
CA LEU A 793 -10.99 17.89 -10.03
C LEU A 793 -11.86 18.37 -8.84
N VAL A 794 -13.09 17.84 -8.70
CA VAL A 794 -14.01 18.15 -7.58
C VAL A 794 -13.40 17.83 -6.21
N ASN A 795 -12.53 16.81 -6.15
CA ASN A 795 -11.77 16.44 -4.98
C ASN A 795 -10.74 17.50 -4.53
N LEU A 796 -10.20 18.30 -5.46
CA LEU A 796 -9.26 19.39 -5.15
C LEU A 796 -9.96 20.72 -4.83
N LEU A 797 -11.19 20.91 -5.30
CA LEU A 797 -11.95 22.16 -5.14
C LEU A 797 -12.63 22.25 -3.77
N SER A 798 -11.85 22.18 -2.70
CA SER A 798 -12.30 22.57 -1.36
C SER A 798 -12.60 24.09 -1.31
N TYR A 799 -13.42 24.55 -0.36
CA TYR A 799 -13.72 25.98 -0.24
C TYR A 799 -12.46 26.87 -0.07
N PRO A 800 -11.48 26.55 0.79
CA PRO A 800 -10.22 27.29 0.86
C PRO A 800 -9.43 27.30 -0.46
N ALA A 801 -9.39 26.18 -1.19
CA ALA A 801 -8.68 26.12 -2.47
C ALA A 801 -9.41 26.91 -3.56
N ILE A 802 -10.70 26.67 -3.80
CA ILE A 802 -11.44 27.35 -4.87
C ILE A 802 -11.48 28.88 -4.66
N TYR A 803 -11.49 29.34 -3.40
CA TYR A 803 -11.37 30.76 -3.08
C TYR A 803 -10.03 31.36 -3.56
N GLU A 804 -8.89 30.72 -3.28
CA GLU A 804 -7.58 31.16 -3.80
C GLU A 804 -7.46 31.03 -5.33
N LEU A 805 -8.16 30.06 -5.92
CA LEU A 805 -8.08 29.79 -7.36
C LEU A 805 -8.90 30.80 -8.19
N VAL A 806 -10.04 31.28 -7.66
CA VAL A 806 -11.06 32.06 -8.40
C VAL A 806 -11.22 33.50 -7.92
N ARG A 807 -10.89 33.85 -6.66
CA ARG A 807 -11.10 35.22 -6.16
C ARG A 807 -10.30 36.23 -6.99
N ASN A 808 -10.94 37.36 -7.30
CA ASN A 808 -10.42 38.42 -8.17
C ASN A 808 -10.20 38.01 -9.64
N GLN A 809 -10.80 36.91 -10.10
CA GLN A 809 -10.87 36.55 -11.52
C GLN A 809 -12.29 36.81 -12.04
N ASP A 810 -12.41 37.62 -13.09
CA ASP A 810 -13.65 37.76 -13.85
C ASP A 810 -13.84 36.56 -14.80
N LEU A 811 -15.09 36.25 -15.13
CA LEU A 811 -15.42 35.25 -16.15
C LEU A 811 -14.95 35.72 -17.53
N PRO A 812 -14.13 34.93 -18.27
CA PRO A 812 -13.60 35.34 -19.58
C PRO A 812 -14.66 35.77 -20.59
N ASN A 813 -15.79 35.04 -20.67
CA ASN A 813 -16.98 35.33 -21.47
C ASN A 813 -16.72 36.03 -22.83
N LYS A 814 -15.79 35.48 -23.61
CA LYS A 814 -15.30 36.05 -24.87
C LYS A 814 -16.38 36.08 -25.94
N THR A 815 -16.27 37.03 -26.86
CA THR A 815 -17.15 37.16 -28.04
C THR A 815 -16.92 36.06 -29.06
N GLU A 816 -15.70 35.52 -29.14
CA GLU A 816 -15.30 34.37 -29.95
C GLU A 816 -14.27 33.54 -29.20
N TYR A 817 -14.24 32.22 -29.45
CA TYR A 817 -13.24 31.29 -28.91
C TYR A 817 -12.59 30.54 -30.06
N SER A 818 -11.28 30.31 -29.98
CA SER A 818 -10.59 29.51 -30.99
C SER A 818 -10.85 28.01 -30.78
N LEU A 819 -11.01 27.25 -31.86
CA LEU A 819 -11.10 25.79 -31.83
C LEU A 819 -9.84 25.10 -31.27
N ARG A 820 -8.72 25.82 -31.16
CA ARG A 820 -7.49 25.36 -30.50
C ARG A 820 -7.34 25.83 -29.06
N GLU A 821 -8.30 26.59 -28.54
CA GLU A 821 -8.27 27.09 -27.18
C GLU A 821 -8.72 25.99 -26.21
N VAL A 822 -7.86 25.68 -25.24
CA VAL A 822 -8.10 24.68 -24.19
C VAL A 822 -8.15 25.42 -22.85
N PRO A 823 -9.12 25.13 -21.96
CA PRO A 823 -9.12 25.66 -20.60
C PRO A 823 -7.80 25.41 -19.88
N THR A 824 -7.25 26.43 -19.24
CA THR A 824 -5.97 26.36 -18.53
C THR A 824 -6.13 26.39 -17.02
N CYS A 825 -7.28 26.87 -16.54
CA CYS A 825 -7.59 27.02 -15.14
C CYS A 825 -9.09 26.85 -14.83
N VAL A 826 -9.44 26.83 -13.55
CA VAL A 826 -10.79 26.47 -13.07
C VAL A 826 -11.83 27.47 -13.56
N ILE A 827 -11.51 28.77 -13.68
CA ILE A 827 -12.46 29.77 -14.18
C ILE A 827 -12.76 29.57 -15.68
N ASP A 828 -11.79 29.11 -16.48
CA ASP A 828 -12.01 28.76 -17.89
C ASP A 828 -13.01 27.60 -18.03
N ILE A 829 -12.94 26.61 -17.15
CA ILE A 829 -13.87 25.48 -17.08
C ILE A 829 -15.27 25.94 -16.63
N ILE A 830 -15.37 26.79 -15.60
CA ILE A 830 -16.65 27.37 -15.17
C ILE A 830 -17.29 28.17 -16.31
N ASP A 831 -16.50 28.99 -17.01
CA ASP A 831 -16.98 29.85 -18.08
C ASP A 831 -17.40 29.09 -19.34
N ARG A 832 -16.64 28.05 -19.74
CA ARG A 832 -16.88 27.29 -20.99
C ARG A 832 -17.74 26.04 -20.85
N LEU A 833 -17.86 25.43 -19.67
CA LEU A 833 -18.71 24.24 -19.47
C LEU A 833 -19.95 24.53 -18.62
N ILE A 834 -19.85 25.37 -17.58
CA ILE A 834 -20.97 25.58 -16.63
C ILE A 834 -21.85 26.77 -17.05
N ILE A 835 -21.24 27.91 -17.39
CA ILE A 835 -21.94 29.17 -17.70
C ILE A 835 -22.07 29.35 -19.23
N LEU A 836 -22.86 28.49 -19.87
CA LEU A 836 -23.09 28.45 -21.33
C LEU A 836 -24.05 29.54 -21.86
N ASN A 837 -23.82 30.79 -21.44
CA ASN A 837 -24.68 31.96 -21.64
C ASN A 837 -24.50 32.71 -22.99
N SER A 838 -23.66 32.23 -23.91
CA SER A 838 -23.46 32.86 -25.23
C SER A 838 -23.37 31.83 -26.35
N GLU A 839 -23.74 32.22 -27.57
CA GLU A 839 -23.66 31.33 -28.74
C GLU A 839 -22.21 31.00 -29.13
N ALA A 840 -21.29 31.93 -28.89
CA ALA A 840 -19.85 31.72 -29.06
C ALA A 840 -19.31 30.56 -28.21
N LYS A 841 -19.82 30.39 -26.98
CA LYS A 841 -19.45 29.26 -26.12
C LYS A 841 -19.97 27.93 -26.67
N ILE A 842 -21.25 27.85 -27.10
CA ILE A 842 -21.81 26.66 -27.76
C ILE A 842 -20.90 26.22 -28.91
N ARG A 843 -20.64 27.14 -29.84
CA ARG A 843 -19.90 26.88 -31.09
C ARG A 843 -18.41 26.58 -30.86
N SER A 844 -17.93 26.73 -29.62
CA SER A 844 -16.55 26.41 -29.21
C SER A 844 -16.38 24.97 -28.71
N LEU A 845 -17.47 24.22 -28.53
CA LEU A 845 -17.48 22.85 -28.04
C LEU A 845 -17.75 21.90 -29.22
N PHE A 846 -16.85 20.95 -29.45
CA PHE A 846 -17.02 19.88 -30.43
C PHE A 846 -18.07 18.88 -29.95
N ASN A 847 -17.97 18.46 -28.69
CA ASN A 847 -18.91 17.52 -28.07
C ASN A 847 -19.93 18.28 -27.20
N TYR A 848 -20.64 19.24 -27.81
CA TYR A 848 -21.61 20.09 -27.10
C TYR A 848 -22.58 19.26 -26.25
N GLU A 849 -23.11 18.13 -26.72
CA GLU A 849 -24.07 17.33 -25.92
C GLU A 849 -23.47 16.76 -24.63
N GLN A 850 -22.18 16.41 -24.63
CA GLN A 850 -21.46 15.94 -23.43
C GLN A 850 -21.10 17.10 -22.50
N SER A 851 -20.58 18.19 -23.09
CA SER A 851 -20.13 19.38 -22.37
C SER A 851 -21.30 20.26 -21.85
N HIS A 852 -22.48 20.16 -22.46
CA HIS A 852 -23.72 20.87 -22.07
C HIS A 852 -24.41 20.28 -20.85
N ILE A 853 -24.06 19.06 -20.40
CA ILE A 853 -24.60 18.45 -19.18
C ILE A 853 -24.42 19.36 -17.94
N PHE A 854 -23.44 20.28 -17.98
CA PHE A 854 -23.17 21.26 -16.93
C PHE A 854 -23.78 22.66 -17.17
N GLY A 855 -24.46 22.87 -18.30
CA GLY A 855 -24.87 24.18 -18.81
C GLY A 855 -26.25 24.67 -18.35
N LEU A 856 -26.33 25.90 -17.82
CA LEU A 856 -27.60 26.54 -17.45
C LEU A 856 -28.25 27.26 -18.66
N ARG A 857 -29.28 26.66 -19.30
CA ARG A 857 -29.99 27.21 -20.50
C ARG A 857 -31.52 27.31 -20.41
N ASP A 858 -32.17 27.77 -21.48
CA ASP A 858 -33.63 27.89 -21.63
C ASP A 858 -34.31 26.51 -21.81
N PHE A 859 -35.61 26.45 -21.52
CA PHE A 859 -36.31 25.19 -21.21
C PHE A 859 -36.70 24.35 -22.43
N ILE A 860 -36.10 23.14 -22.50
CA ILE A 860 -36.62 21.97 -23.21
C ILE A 860 -36.71 20.86 -22.16
N ILE A 861 -37.85 20.17 -21.99
CA ILE A 861 -37.97 19.14 -20.94
C ILE A 861 -37.21 17.87 -21.38
N ASP A 862 -35.94 17.85 -21.04
CA ASP A 862 -35.00 16.74 -21.18
C ASP A 862 -34.29 16.48 -19.82
N GLY A 863 -33.43 15.46 -19.76
CA GLY A 863 -32.69 15.15 -18.53
C GLY A 863 -31.78 16.28 -18.05
N LEU A 864 -31.36 17.19 -18.94
CA LEU A 864 -30.42 18.27 -18.63
C LEU A 864 -31.15 19.45 -17.98
N SER A 865 -32.34 19.80 -18.48
CA SER A 865 -33.22 20.78 -17.86
C SER A 865 -33.77 20.30 -16.51
N VAL A 866 -33.99 19.00 -16.35
CA VAL A 866 -34.32 18.37 -15.07
C VAL A 866 -33.17 18.52 -14.06
N GLU A 867 -31.94 18.16 -14.44
CA GLU A 867 -30.77 18.31 -13.57
C GLU A 867 -30.48 19.79 -13.25
N ARG A 868 -30.57 20.67 -14.25
CA ARG A 868 -30.50 22.13 -14.09
C ARG A 868 -31.52 22.63 -13.07
N ASN A 869 -32.77 22.17 -13.15
CA ASN A 869 -33.82 22.56 -12.21
C ASN A 869 -33.47 22.10 -10.79
N HIS A 870 -33.02 20.86 -10.63
CA HIS A 870 -32.54 20.34 -9.34
C HIS A 870 -31.37 21.17 -8.78
N VAL A 871 -30.34 21.46 -9.57
CA VAL A 871 -29.20 22.28 -9.17
C VAL A 871 -29.64 23.69 -8.77
N LEU A 872 -30.48 24.36 -9.57
CA LEU A 872 -30.92 25.72 -9.27
C LEU A 872 -31.83 25.78 -8.04
N VAL A 873 -32.77 24.84 -7.85
CA VAL A 873 -33.58 24.77 -6.63
C VAL A 873 -32.68 24.51 -5.42
N ARG A 874 -31.79 23.50 -5.48
CA ARG A 874 -30.88 23.12 -4.38
C ARG A 874 -29.94 24.23 -3.92
N ILE A 875 -29.37 25.01 -4.84
CA ILE A 875 -28.48 26.14 -4.52
C ILE A 875 -29.25 27.29 -3.88
N ASN A 876 -30.51 27.47 -4.25
CA ASN A 876 -31.30 28.63 -3.82
C ASN A 876 -32.19 28.35 -2.60
N LEU A 877 -32.54 27.09 -2.32
CA LEU A 877 -33.45 26.69 -1.25
C LEU A 877 -32.70 26.12 -0.05
N VAL A 878 -32.85 26.79 1.09
CA VAL A 878 -32.30 26.38 2.39
C VAL A 878 -33.34 25.59 3.19
N GLY A 879 -32.91 24.49 3.81
CA GLY A 879 -33.71 23.67 4.72
C GLY A 879 -33.15 22.26 4.90
N GLY A 880 -33.50 21.60 5.99
CA GLY A 880 -33.23 20.19 6.23
C GLY A 880 -34.16 19.21 5.47
N PRO A 881 -34.04 17.91 5.73
CA PRO A 881 -34.83 16.85 5.07
C PRO A 881 -36.35 17.04 5.10
N LEU A 882 -36.90 17.62 6.17
CA LEU A 882 -38.35 17.78 6.36
C LEU A 882 -38.86 19.16 5.92
N GLU A 883 -37.94 20.09 5.61
CA GLU A 883 -38.21 21.51 5.41
C GLU A 883 -38.20 21.92 3.92
N ARG A 884 -37.42 21.23 3.09
CA ARG A 884 -37.34 21.48 1.65
C ARG A 884 -37.58 20.21 0.83
N ILE A 885 -38.26 20.39 -0.30
CA ILE A 885 -38.50 19.33 -1.29
C ILE A 885 -37.65 19.67 -2.52
N LEU A 886 -36.61 18.87 -2.78
CA LEU A 886 -35.83 18.98 -4.01
C LEU A 886 -36.57 18.25 -5.14
N PRO A 887 -36.62 18.80 -6.37
CA PRO A 887 -37.23 18.08 -7.49
C PRO A 887 -36.44 16.81 -7.83
N PRO A 888 -37.10 15.78 -8.38
CA PRO A 888 -36.43 14.58 -8.84
C PRO A 888 -35.47 14.88 -9.99
N ARG A 889 -34.43 14.04 -10.12
CA ARG A 889 -33.45 14.06 -11.23
C ARG A 889 -33.84 13.13 -12.39
N LEU A 890 -34.97 12.43 -12.28
CA LEU A 890 -35.46 11.46 -13.25
C LEU A 890 -36.80 11.90 -13.84
N LEU A 891 -37.02 11.59 -15.12
CA LEU A 891 -38.30 11.75 -15.78
C LEU A 891 -39.24 10.58 -15.42
N GLU A 892 -40.49 10.90 -15.15
CA GLU A 892 -41.55 9.93 -14.85
C GLU A 892 -42.12 9.31 -16.14
N LYS A 893 -42.56 8.04 -16.06
CA LYS A 893 -43.33 7.40 -17.14
C LYS A 893 -44.82 7.74 -17.00
N SER A 894 -45.17 8.99 -17.27
CA SER A 894 -46.54 9.51 -17.20
C SER A 894 -46.82 10.53 -18.31
N ASP A 895 -48.09 10.92 -18.49
CA ASP A 895 -48.51 11.92 -19.50
C ASP A 895 -47.87 13.31 -19.27
N ASN A 896 -47.40 13.58 -18.06
CA ASN A 896 -46.57 14.74 -17.74
C ASN A 896 -45.25 14.24 -17.11
N PRO A 897 -44.21 13.95 -17.91
CA PRO A 897 -43.00 13.27 -17.44
C PRO A 897 -42.17 14.09 -16.45
N TYR A 898 -42.53 15.35 -16.21
CA TYR A 898 -41.93 16.17 -15.17
C TYR A 898 -42.96 17.16 -14.57
N PRO A 899 -43.73 16.76 -13.55
CA PRO A 899 -44.80 17.59 -12.97
C PRO A 899 -44.28 18.75 -12.09
N TRP A 900 -42.98 19.05 -12.12
CA TRP A 900 -42.32 20.01 -11.25
C TRP A 900 -42.06 21.35 -11.96
N PRO A 901 -42.53 22.49 -11.43
CA PRO A 901 -42.37 23.80 -12.06
C PRO A 901 -40.89 24.20 -12.18
N MET A 902 -40.43 24.38 -13.43
CA MET A 902 -39.04 24.74 -13.71
C MET A 902 -38.65 26.12 -13.14
N PHE A 903 -37.51 26.19 -12.47
CA PHE A 903 -36.99 27.40 -11.82
C PHE A 903 -35.87 28.08 -12.63
N SER A 904 -35.84 29.41 -12.62
CA SER A 904 -34.82 30.24 -13.28
C SER A 904 -34.50 31.54 -12.54
N SER A 905 -35.49 32.13 -11.84
CA SER A 905 -35.34 33.35 -11.06
C SER A 905 -36.32 33.36 -9.88
N TYR A 906 -35.99 34.11 -8.83
CA TYR A 906 -36.85 34.25 -7.65
C TYR A 906 -38.17 34.98 -7.97
N PRO A 907 -39.30 34.61 -7.31
CA PRO A 907 -39.43 33.65 -6.20
C PRO A 907 -39.40 32.17 -6.62
N LEU A 908 -38.97 31.31 -5.69
CA LEU A 908 -39.07 29.85 -5.83
C LEU A 908 -40.56 29.42 -5.85
N PRO A 909 -40.97 28.46 -6.70
CA PRO A 909 -42.29 27.86 -6.65
C PRO A 909 -42.60 27.19 -5.30
N ASN A 910 -43.79 27.44 -4.76
CA ASN A 910 -44.19 26.97 -3.42
C ASN A 910 -44.15 25.45 -3.25
N CYS A 911 -44.26 24.66 -4.32
CA CYS A 911 -44.19 23.19 -4.26
C CYS A 911 -42.84 22.63 -3.81
N TYR A 912 -41.78 23.44 -3.78
CA TYR A 912 -40.48 23.07 -3.24
C TYR A 912 -40.36 23.36 -1.73
N LEU A 913 -41.29 24.12 -1.16
CA LEU A 913 -41.35 24.38 0.27
C LEU A 913 -42.22 23.31 0.92
N SER A 914 -41.73 22.72 2.01
CA SER A 914 -42.52 21.77 2.80
C SER A 914 -43.52 22.51 3.69
N ASP A 915 -44.73 21.97 3.88
CA ASP A 915 -45.72 22.52 4.80
C ASP A 915 -45.27 22.24 6.25
N ILE A 916 -44.61 23.22 6.88
CA ILE A 916 -44.15 23.10 8.27
C ILE A 916 -45.37 22.95 9.19
N THR A 917 -45.56 21.74 9.73
CA THR A 917 -46.48 21.52 10.84
C THR A 917 -46.02 22.32 12.06
N ARG A 918 -46.74 23.40 12.39
CA ARG A 918 -46.54 24.12 13.65
C ARG A 918 -46.62 23.15 14.81
N ASN A 919 -45.52 22.99 15.55
CA ASN A 919 -45.56 22.31 16.84
C ASN A 919 -46.58 23.02 17.74
N ALA A 920 -47.67 22.32 18.06
CA ALA A 920 -48.76 22.85 18.85
C ALA A 920 -48.24 23.25 20.24
N GLY A 921 -48.71 24.40 20.74
CA GLY A 921 -48.14 25.09 21.91
C GLY A 921 -47.78 24.16 23.07
N ILE A 922 -46.50 24.21 23.46
CA ILE A 922 -45.92 23.42 24.54
C ILE A 922 -46.66 23.75 25.84
N LYS A 923 -47.27 22.74 26.46
CA LYS A 923 -47.77 22.84 27.85
C LYS A 923 -46.57 22.88 28.79
N GLN A 924 -46.63 23.70 29.83
CA GLN A 924 -45.58 23.79 30.87
C GLN A 924 -45.14 22.39 31.33
N ASP A 925 -43.83 22.13 31.27
CA ASP A 925 -43.23 20.85 31.61
C ASP A 925 -42.34 20.99 32.85
N ASN A 926 -42.64 20.19 33.87
CA ASN A 926 -41.95 20.19 35.15
C ASN A 926 -40.43 19.94 35.03
N ASP A 927 -39.95 19.24 34.00
CA ASP A 927 -38.51 19.00 33.81
C ASP A 927 -37.80 20.20 33.14
N LEU A 928 -38.51 21.02 32.34
CA LEU A 928 -37.98 22.29 31.83
C LEU A 928 -37.89 23.31 32.98
N ASP A 929 -38.92 23.39 33.82
CA ASP A 929 -38.91 24.24 35.01
C ASP A 929 -37.77 23.85 35.96
N LYS A 930 -37.44 22.57 36.13
CA LYS A 930 -36.27 22.13 36.91
C LYS A 930 -34.95 22.61 36.32
N LEU A 931 -34.78 22.56 35.01
CA LEU A 931 -33.56 23.01 34.34
C LEU A 931 -33.42 24.54 34.47
N LEU A 932 -34.52 25.28 34.26
CA LEU A 932 -34.60 26.72 34.51
C LEU A 932 -34.41 27.10 35.98
N LEU A 933 -34.80 26.25 36.93
CA LEU A 933 -34.54 26.42 38.37
C LEU A 933 -33.06 26.19 38.71
N CYS A 934 -32.40 25.19 38.10
CA CYS A 934 -30.95 25.01 38.24
C CYS A 934 -30.19 26.26 37.74
N LEU A 935 -30.65 26.89 36.65
CA LEU A 935 -30.12 28.15 36.13
C LEU A 935 -30.56 29.41 36.93
N LYS A 936 -31.38 29.28 37.98
CA LYS A 936 -31.77 30.38 38.89
C LYS A 936 -31.08 30.30 40.25
N ILE A 937 -30.66 29.11 40.70
CA ILE A 937 -30.04 28.89 42.02
C ILE A 937 -28.51 28.87 41.87
N SER A 938 -27.92 30.03 41.61
CA SER A 938 -26.47 30.23 41.53
C SER A 938 -25.89 30.62 42.90
N ASP A 939 -25.74 29.62 43.77
CA ASP A 939 -25.16 29.81 45.12
C ASP A 939 -23.83 29.05 45.26
N LYS A 940 -22.83 29.47 44.46
CA LYS A 940 -21.39 29.12 44.54
C LYS A 940 -21.03 27.62 44.64
N GLN A 941 -21.90 26.70 44.24
CA GLN A 941 -21.60 25.27 44.28
C GLN A 941 -20.72 24.86 43.08
N THR A 942 -19.59 24.23 43.37
CA THR A 942 -18.65 23.68 42.37
C THR A 942 -19.27 22.62 41.46
N GLU A 943 -20.38 21.99 41.87
CA GLU A 943 -21.12 20.99 41.10
C GLU A 943 -22.24 21.58 40.21
N TRP A 944 -22.44 22.91 40.19
CA TRP A 944 -23.54 23.55 39.45
C TRP A 944 -23.49 23.23 37.94
N ILE A 945 -22.30 23.31 37.33
CA ILE A 945 -22.11 23.03 35.89
C ILE A 945 -22.51 21.59 35.59
N GLU A 946 -21.99 20.63 36.35
CA GLU A 946 -22.28 19.20 36.18
C GLU A 946 -23.76 18.87 36.36
N ASN A 947 -24.43 19.51 37.34
CA ASN A 947 -25.87 19.31 37.53
C ASN A 947 -26.68 19.89 36.35
N CYS A 948 -26.36 21.09 35.89
CA CYS A 948 -27.00 21.69 34.70
C CYS A 948 -26.81 20.82 33.45
N GLN A 949 -25.59 20.33 33.21
CA GLN A 949 -25.28 19.38 32.12
C GLN A 949 -26.08 18.08 32.27
N ARG A 950 -26.16 17.51 33.47
CA ARG A 950 -26.93 16.28 33.75
C ARG A 950 -28.42 16.44 33.51
N GLN A 951 -29.02 17.59 33.88
CA GLN A 951 -30.43 17.89 33.56
C GLN A 951 -30.63 18.11 32.05
N PHE A 952 -29.68 18.77 31.37
CA PHE A 952 -29.71 18.96 29.92
C PHE A 952 -29.70 17.62 29.16
N CYS A 953 -28.75 16.73 29.46
CA CYS A 953 -28.70 15.38 28.86
C CYS A 953 -29.98 14.59 29.13
N LYS A 954 -30.54 14.68 30.36
CA LYS A 954 -31.79 14.02 30.71
C LYS A 954 -32.98 14.55 29.89
N MET A 955 -33.07 15.87 29.71
CA MET A 955 -34.12 16.48 28.89
C MET A 955 -33.98 16.10 27.42
N MET A 956 -32.77 16.19 26.86
CA MET A 956 -32.46 15.80 25.48
C MET A 956 -32.83 14.34 25.17
N LYS A 957 -32.61 13.42 26.13
CA LYS A 957 -33.01 12.00 26.00
C LYS A 957 -34.52 11.77 26.13
N ALA A 958 -35.22 12.57 26.93
CA ALA A 958 -36.63 12.33 27.25
C ALA A 958 -37.61 13.07 26.34
N LYS A 959 -37.37 14.36 26.07
CA LYS A 959 -38.27 15.27 25.33
C LYS A 959 -37.46 16.39 24.63
N PRO A 960 -36.62 16.05 23.63
CA PRO A 960 -35.73 17.02 22.97
C PRO A 960 -36.49 18.21 22.34
N ASP A 961 -37.70 17.99 21.85
CA ASP A 961 -38.51 19.00 21.16
C ASP A 961 -38.93 20.19 22.06
N ILE A 962 -38.87 20.02 23.39
CA ILE A 962 -39.10 21.08 24.38
C ILE A 962 -37.94 22.10 24.39
N ILE A 963 -36.72 21.68 24.02
CA ILE A 963 -35.55 22.54 23.89
C ILE A 963 -35.63 23.23 22.52
N SER A 964 -36.56 24.19 22.41
CA SER A 964 -36.84 24.95 21.19
C SER A 964 -37.39 26.35 21.51
N GLY A 965 -37.33 27.27 20.54
CA GLY A 965 -37.90 28.63 20.65
C GLY A 965 -37.40 29.42 21.86
N GLU A 966 -38.31 30.12 22.54
CA GLU A 966 -38.00 30.98 23.70
C GLU A 966 -37.34 30.22 24.86
N ALA A 967 -37.67 28.93 25.05
CA ALA A 967 -37.04 28.11 26.08
C ALA A 967 -35.54 27.95 25.80
N LEU A 968 -35.16 27.64 24.56
CA LEU A 968 -33.75 27.52 24.18
C LEU A 968 -32.97 28.84 24.35
N ILE A 969 -33.60 29.99 24.07
CA ILE A 969 -33.01 31.32 24.30
C ILE A 969 -32.68 31.49 25.78
N GLU A 970 -33.66 31.31 26.67
CA GLU A 970 -33.47 31.49 28.11
C GLU A 970 -32.40 30.53 28.67
N LEU A 971 -32.35 29.30 28.16
CA LEU A 971 -31.32 28.31 28.50
C LEU A 971 -29.91 28.75 28.08
N LEU A 972 -29.73 29.16 26.82
CA LEU A 972 -28.44 29.57 26.28
C LEU A 972 -27.93 30.86 26.93
N GLU A 973 -28.77 31.92 26.99
CA GLU A 973 -28.43 33.21 27.60
C GLU A 973 -27.96 33.02 29.05
N LYS A 974 -28.74 32.30 29.86
CA LYS A 974 -28.40 32.10 31.28
C LYS A 974 -27.18 31.20 31.47
N PHE A 975 -27.05 30.12 30.72
CA PHE A 975 -25.93 29.21 30.90
C PHE A 975 -24.61 29.88 30.53
N VAL A 976 -24.55 30.60 29.41
CA VAL A 976 -23.35 31.37 29.00
C VAL A 976 -23.05 32.49 29.98
N LEU A 977 -24.05 33.24 30.46
CA LEU A 977 -23.84 34.28 31.48
C LEU A 977 -23.13 33.71 32.71
N HIS A 978 -23.68 32.67 33.34
CA HIS A 978 -23.12 32.04 34.54
C HIS A 978 -21.72 31.44 34.30
N LEU A 979 -21.47 30.82 33.14
CA LEU A 979 -20.11 30.37 32.80
C LEU A 979 -19.12 31.53 32.74
N THR A 980 -19.52 32.70 32.22
CA THR A 980 -18.64 33.87 32.13
C THR A 980 -18.44 34.63 33.45
N GLU A 981 -19.27 34.36 34.45
CA GLU A 981 -19.07 34.82 35.83
C GLU A 981 -17.99 34.00 36.55
N SER A 982 -17.78 32.74 36.17
CA SER A 982 -16.68 31.91 36.69
C SER A 982 -15.37 32.16 35.94
N PRO A 983 -14.29 32.66 36.61
CA PRO A 983 -13.02 32.90 35.94
C PRO A 983 -12.33 31.61 35.44
N SER A 984 -12.63 30.44 36.02
CA SER A 984 -12.02 29.16 35.61
C SER A 984 -12.48 28.70 34.22
N GLU A 985 -13.70 29.03 33.84
CA GLU A 985 -14.32 28.61 32.57
C GLU A 985 -14.00 29.59 31.41
N CYS A 986 -13.48 30.77 31.75
CA CYS A 986 -13.12 31.82 30.81
C CYS A 986 -11.73 31.57 30.20
N TYR A 987 -11.69 30.86 29.08
CA TYR A 987 -10.47 30.56 28.33
C TYR A 987 -9.85 31.78 27.63
N PHE A 988 -10.69 32.74 27.21
CA PHE A 988 -10.26 33.99 26.56
C PHE A 988 -10.50 35.21 27.47
N PRO A 989 -9.63 36.24 27.40
CA PRO A 989 -9.79 37.45 28.19
C PRO A 989 -11.04 38.24 27.76
N SER A 990 -11.60 39.04 28.67
CA SER A 990 -12.66 39.98 28.34
C SER A 990 -12.11 41.13 27.48
N VAL A 991 -12.77 41.44 26.37
CA VAL A 991 -12.42 42.55 25.47
C VAL A 991 -13.52 43.61 25.57
N GLU A 992 -13.14 44.84 25.94
CA GLU A 992 -14.07 45.95 26.11
C GLU A 992 -14.53 46.48 24.74
N TYR A 993 -15.84 46.47 24.49
CA TYR A 993 -16.42 46.91 23.23
C TYR A 993 -17.17 48.24 23.42
N THR A 994 -16.56 49.31 22.94
CA THR A 994 -17.06 50.70 23.08
C THR A 994 -17.50 51.33 21.76
N ALA A 995 -17.57 50.56 20.66
CA ALA A 995 -17.92 51.09 19.35
C ALA A 995 -19.43 51.38 19.24
N THR A 996 -19.76 52.60 18.82
CA THR A 996 -21.13 53.04 18.56
C THR A 996 -21.54 52.78 17.10
N ASP A 997 -22.84 52.80 16.79
CA ASP A 997 -23.36 52.71 15.42
C ASP A 997 -22.67 53.67 14.44
N ALA A 998 -22.29 54.87 14.90
CA ALA A 998 -21.58 55.86 14.09
C ALA A 998 -20.18 55.39 13.65
N ASN A 999 -19.50 54.58 14.47
CA ASN A 999 -18.22 53.98 14.13
C ASN A 999 -18.36 52.85 13.10
N VAL A 1000 -19.51 52.17 13.08
CA VAL A 1000 -19.75 50.94 12.32
C VAL A 1000 -20.48 51.20 10.99
N LYS A 1001 -21.19 52.33 10.86
CA LYS A 1001 -21.89 52.75 9.61
C LYS A 1001 -21.02 52.69 8.34
N ASN A 1002 -19.74 53.02 8.45
CA ASN A 1002 -18.79 53.07 7.33
C ASN A 1002 -18.25 51.69 6.91
N GLU A 1003 -18.46 50.62 7.70
CA GLU A 1003 -18.01 49.28 7.31
C GLU A 1003 -18.95 48.67 6.27
N SER A 1004 -18.41 48.16 5.16
CA SER A 1004 -19.16 47.53 4.07
C SER A 1004 -19.03 46.00 4.12
N LEU A 1005 -20.17 45.31 4.04
CA LEU A 1005 -20.19 43.84 3.96
C LEU A 1005 -19.95 43.39 2.51
N SER A 1006 -19.21 42.31 2.34
CA SER A 1006 -18.93 41.67 1.05
C SER A 1006 -20.20 41.17 0.36
N SER A 1007 -20.13 40.97 -0.96
CA SER A 1007 -21.23 40.37 -1.75
C SER A 1007 -21.64 38.99 -1.22
N VAL A 1008 -20.69 38.19 -0.74
CA VAL A 1008 -20.92 36.87 -0.11
C VAL A 1008 -21.70 37.03 1.20
N GLN A 1009 -21.32 37.96 2.07
CA GLN A 1009 -22.06 38.23 3.31
C GLN A 1009 -23.48 38.76 3.01
N GLN A 1010 -23.66 39.63 2.01
CA GLN A 1010 -24.98 40.13 1.60
C GLN A 1010 -25.88 39.02 1.03
N LEU A 1011 -25.32 38.07 0.28
CA LEU A 1011 -26.05 36.88 -0.18
C LEU A 1011 -26.46 36.00 1.00
N GLY A 1012 -25.54 35.76 1.94
CA GLY A 1012 -25.79 35.02 3.18
C GLY A 1012 -26.92 35.64 4.02
N ILE A 1013 -26.91 36.96 4.23
CA ILE A 1013 -28.01 37.68 4.91
C ILE A 1013 -29.36 37.40 4.24
N LYS A 1014 -29.42 37.52 2.91
CA LYS A 1014 -30.66 37.24 2.15
C LYS A 1014 -31.09 35.78 2.28
N MET A 1015 -30.15 34.82 2.28
CA MET A 1015 -30.46 33.40 2.53
C MET A 1015 -31.03 33.18 3.94
N THR A 1016 -30.34 33.69 4.96
CA THR A 1016 -30.75 33.60 6.37
C THR A 1016 -32.14 34.18 6.60
N VAL A 1017 -32.42 35.39 6.09
CA VAL A 1017 -33.72 36.04 6.32
C VAL A 1017 -34.85 35.34 5.55
N ARG A 1018 -34.62 34.81 4.35
CA ARG A 1018 -35.62 33.98 3.64
C ARG A 1018 -35.95 32.71 4.43
N TYR A 1019 -34.94 32.00 4.91
CA TYR A 1019 -35.11 30.76 5.67
C TYR A 1019 -35.78 31.00 7.04
N GLY A 1020 -35.34 32.00 7.79
CA GLY A 1020 -35.96 32.36 9.07
C GLY A 1020 -37.38 32.93 8.93
N LYS A 1021 -37.73 33.54 7.80
CA LYS A 1021 -39.13 33.90 7.48
C LYS A 1021 -39.99 32.68 7.16
N PHE A 1022 -39.47 31.72 6.39
CA PHE A 1022 -40.14 30.44 6.12
C PHE A 1022 -40.46 29.68 7.41
N LEU A 1023 -39.47 29.57 8.31
CA LEU A 1023 -39.63 28.99 9.65
C LEU A 1023 -40.48 29.85 10.62
N SER A 1024 -40.99 31.01 10.19
CA SER A 1024 -41.74 31.97 11.03
C SER A 1024 -40.99 32.51 12.27
N LEU A 1025 -39.66 32.48 12.25
CA LEU A 1025 -38.78 32.97 13.32
C LEU A 1025 -38.41 34.45 13.15
N LEU A 1026 -38.34 34.94 11.91
CA LEU A 1026 -37.91 36.30 11.58
C LEU A 1026 -39.04 37.13 10.97
N LYS A 1027 -39.05 38.43 11.31
CA LYS A 1027 -40.04 39.42 10.86
C LYS A 1027 -39.49 40.28 9.71
N ASP A 1028 -40.33 41.15 9.15
CA ASP A 1028 -39.88 42.22 8.27
C ASP A 1028 -38.93 43.18 9.01
N GLY A 1029 -37.87 43.62 8.33
CA GLY A 1029 -36.78 44.41 8.92
C GLY A 1029 -35.52 43.59 9.25
N ALA A 1030 -35.62 42.28 9.42
CA ALA A 1030 -34.53 41.42 9.89
C ALA A 1030 -33.23 41.45 9.05
N GLU A 1031 -33.28 41.84 7.77
CA GLU A 1031 -32.06 42.07 6.97
C GLU A 1031 -31.19 43.21 7.53
N ASN A 1032 -31.82 44.28 8.01
CA ASN A 1032 -31.11 45.42 8.61
C ASN A 1032 -30.54 45.05 9.99
N ASP A 1033 -31.29 44.29 10.77
CA ASP A 1033 -30.89 43.85 12.11
C ASP A 1033 -29.74 42.84 12.04
N LEU A 1034 -29.80 41.84 11.16
CA LEU A 1034 -28.68 40.92 10.91
C LEU A 1034 -27.46 41.64 10.31
N THR A 1035 -27.68 42.63 9.42
CA THR A 1035 -26.60 43.50 8.93
C THR A 1035 -25.93 44.26 10.07
N TRP A 1036 -26.70 44.77 11.03
CA TRP A 1036 -26.16 45.44 12.22
C TRP A 1036 -25.32 44.47 13.06
N VAL A 1037 -25.86 43.28 13.40
CA VAL A 1037 -25.12 42.27 14.18
C VAL A 1037 -23.80 41.91 13.50
N LEU A 1038 -23.83 41.59 12.20
CA LEU A 1038 -22.63 41.17 11.46
C LEU A 1038 -21.56 42.26 11.42
N LYS A 1039 -21.92 43.53 11.18
CA LYS A 1039 -20.94 44.63 11.20
C LYS A 1039 -20.39 44.89 12.61
N HIS A 1040 -21.22 44.84 13.65
CA HIS A 1040 -20.77 45.02 15.03
C HIS A 1040 -19.85 43.87 15.48
N CYS A 1041 -20.16 42.63 15.06
CA CYS A 1041 -19.31 41.46 15.25
C CYS A 1041 -17.97 41.60 14.50
N GLU A 1042 -17.99 41.96 13.21
CA GLU A 1042 -16.77 42.18 12.42
C GLU A 1042 -15.87 43.24 13.08
N ARG A 1043 -16.47 44.33 13.58
CA ARG A 1043 -15.76 45.38 14.34
C ARG A 1043 -15.15 44.85 15.66
N PHE A 1044 -15.87 44.01 16.38
CA PHE A 1044 -15.39 43.39 17.64
C PHE A 1044 -14.26 42.40 17.38
N LEU A 1045 -14.37 41.57 16.34
CA LEU A 1045 -13.34 40.60 15.97
C LEU A 1045 -12.05 41.28 15.47
N LYS A 1046 -12.14 42.40 14.74
CA LYS A 1046 -10.98 43.22 14.35
C LYS A 1046 -10.14 43.70 15.53
N GLN A 1047 -10.73 43.89 16.72
CA GLN A 1047 -9.98 44.24 17.94
C GLN A 1047 -9.12 43.09 18.48
N GLN A 1048 -9.40 41.85 18.05
CA GLN A 1048 -8.72 40.61 18.46
C GLN A 1048 -7.77 40.07 17.38
N GLN A 1049 -7.67 40.76 16.23
CA GLN A 1049 -6.88 40.33 15.08
C GLN A 1049 -5.44 40.89 15.06
N THR A 1050 -4.53 40.14 14.46
CA THR A 1050 -3.14 40.55 14.20
C THR A 1050 -2.98 41.02 12.75
N SER A 1051 -2.22 42.09 12.50
CA SER A 1051 -1.89 42.50 11.13
C SER A 1051 -0.87 41.54 10.49
N ILE A 1052 -1.27 40.80 9.45
CA ILE A 1052 -0.39 39.87 8.72
C ILE A 1052 -0.22 40.29 7.26
N LYS A 1053 1.01 40.18 6.74
CA LYS A 1053 1.33 40.33 5.32
C LYS A 1053 1.49 38.95 4.68
N SER A 1054 0.40 38.39 4.16
CA SER A 1054 0.42 37.08 3.47
C SER A 1054 0.14 37.21 1.98
N SER A 1055 0.66 36.25 1.21
CA SER A 1055 0.33 36.05 -0.20
C SER A 1055 -0.98 35.27 -0.41
N LEU A 1056 -1.51 34.62 0.64
CA LEU A 1056 -2.81 33.95 0.61
C LEU A 1056 -3.93 35.00 0.60
N LEU A 1057 -4.82 34.95 -0.38
CA LEU A 1057 -5.95 35.86 -0.49
C LEU A 1057 -6.87 35.74 0.73
N CYS A 1058 -7.09 34.52 1.24
CA CYS A 1058 -7.94 34.28 2.41
C CYS A 1058 -7.47 35.00 3.68
N LEU A 1059 -6.18 35.39 3.77
CA LEU A 1059 -5.62 36.18 4.87
C LEU A 1059 -5.54 37.69 4.54
N GLN A 1060 -5.95 38.11 3.35
CA GLN A 1060 -6.00 39.51 2.93
C GLN A 1060 -7.37 40.12 3.22
N GLY A 1061 -7.51 40.60 4.46
CA GLY A 1061 -8.67 41.34 4.95
C GLY A 1061 -9.50 40.56 5.97
N ASN A 1062 -10.82 40.74 5.89
CA ASN A 1062 -11.77 40.03 6.75
C ASN A 1062 -11.95 38.58 6.31
N TYR A 1063 -12.64 37.80 7.16
CA TYR A 1063 -13.06 36.43 6.87
C TYR A 1063 -13.74 36.30 5.50
N ALA A 1064 -13.29 35.34 4.70
CA ALA A 1064 -13.66 35.17 3.29
C ALA A 1064 -15.12 34.77 3.04
N GLY A 1065 -15.79 34.18 4.04
CA GLY A 1065 -17.13 33.60 3.92
C GLY A 1065 -18.22 34.39 4.63
N HIS A 1066 -19.41 33.78 4.71
CA HIS A 1066 -20.50 34.27 5.55
C HIS A 1066 -20.41 33.66 6.95
N ASP A 1067 -20.84 34.40 7.99
CA ASP A 1067 -20.84 33.91 9.36
C ASP A 1067 -22.13 33.13 9.67
N TRP A 1068 -22.12 31.85 9.31
CA TRP A 1068 -23.24 30.94 9.53
C TRP A 1068 -23.55 30.72 11.02
N PHE A 1069 -22.57 30.85 11.91
CA PHE A 1069 -22.80 30.73 13.35
C PHE A 1069 -23.61 31.93 13.88
N VAL A 1070 -23.19 33.15 13.54
CA VAL A 1070 -23.93 34.38 13.90
C VAL A 1070 -25.32 34.38 13.30
N SER A 1071 -25.47 33.95 12.04
CA SER A 1071 -26.79 33.81 11.39
C SER A 1071 -27.69 32.77 12.05
N SER A 1072 -27.15 31.62 12.47
CA SER A 1072 -27.88 30.61 13.23
C SER A 1072 -28.30 31.15 14.60
N LEU A 1073 -27.39 31.81 15.31
CA LEU A 1073 -27.69 32.40 16.61
C LEU A 1073 -28.76 33.50 16.51
N PHE A 1074 -28.70 34.37 15.50
CA PHE A 1074 -29.69 35.40 15.26
C PHE A 1074 -31.10 34.82 15.04
N MET A 1075 -31.20 33.67 14.36
CA MET A 1075 -32.46 32.93 14.20
C MET A 1075 -32.90 32.23 15.50
N ILE A 1076 -31.99 31.67 16.29
CA ILE A 1076 -32.29 31.14 17.64
C ILE A 1076 -32.84 32.25 18.54
N MET A 1077 -32.25 33.44 18.49
CA MET A 1077 -32.65 34.65 19.22
C MET A 1077 -33.88 35.38 18.61
N LEU A 1078 -34.62 34.73 17.70
CA LEU A 1078 -35.86 35.25 17.08
C LEU A 1078 -35.71 36.63 16.42
N GLY A 1079 -34.51 36.94 15.92
CA GLY A 1079 -34.19 38.19 15.26
C GLY A 1079 -33.84 39.37 16.19
N ASP A 1080 -33.69 39.14 17.49
CA ASP A 1080 -33.26 40.17 18.45
C ASP A 1080 -31.76 40.43 18.31
N LYS A 1081 -31.39 41.58 17.71
CA LYS A 1081 -29.99 41.94 17.43
C LYS A 1081 -29.20 42.27 18.71
N GLU A 1082 -29.84 42.92 19.68
CA GLU A 1082 -29.20 43.31 20.94
C GLU A 1082 -28.83 42.05 21.75
N LYS A 1083 -29.76 41.11 21.91
CA LYS A 1083 -29.51 39.81 22.54
C LYS A 1083 -28.45 39.00 21.80
N THR A 1084 -28.56 38.91 20.47
CA THR A 1084 -27.60 38.16 19.65
C THR A 1084 -26.18 38.69 19.85
N PHE A 1085 -25.98 40.01 19.82
CA PHE A 1085 -24.66 40.61 20.03
C PHE A 1085 -24.17 40.48 21.48
N GLN A 1086 -25.05 40.66 22.47
CA GLN A 1086 -24.71 40.48 23.89
C GLN A 1086 -24.27 39.04 24.18
N PHE A 1087 -25.01 38.05 23.66
CA PHE A 1087 -24.63 36.64 23.75
C PHE A 1087 -23.26 36.39 23.11
N LEU A 1088 -23.02 36.88 21.89
CA LEU A 1088 -21.73 36.70 21.20
C LEU A 1088 -20.57 37.32 21.97
N HIS A 1089 -20.78 38.51 22.56
CA HIS A 1089 -19.77 39.17 23.40
C HIS A 1089 -19.41 38.32 24.62
N GLN A 1090 -20.40 37.79 25.36
CA GLN A 1090 -20.17 36.90 26.50
C GLN A 1090 -19.55 35.57 26.07
N PHE A 1091 -20.17 34.90 25.09
CA PHE A 1091 -19.74 33.62 24.52
C PHE A 1091 -18.29 33.67 24.03
N SER A 1092 -17.82 34.82 23.53
CA SER A 1092 -16.43 34.99 23.09
C SER A 1092 -15.36 34.74 24.16
N ARG A 1093 -15.73 34.69 25.45
CA ARG A 1093 -14.82 34.35 26.56
C ARG A 1093 -14.62 32.83 26.74
N LEU A 1094 -15.54 32.02 26.22
CA LEU A 1094 -15.56 30.56 26.42
C LEU A 1094 -14.76 29.82 25.34
N LEU A 1095 -14.19 28.66 25.67
CA LEU A 1095 -13.45 27.82 24.72
C LEU A 1095 -14.33 27.40 23.52
N THR A 1096 -15.61 27.11 23.74
CA THR A 1096 -16.54 26.67 22.68
C THR A 1096 -16.65 27.66 21.52
N SER A 1097 -16.45 28.96 21.78
CA SER A 1097 -16.41 29.99 20.73
C SER A 1097 -15.28 29.81 19.73
N ALA A 1098 -14.18 29.13 20.08
CA ALA A 1098 -13.09 28.81 19.15
C ALA A 1098 -13.47 27.79 18.07
N PHE A 1099 -14.49 26.95 18.33
CA PHE A 1099 -14.84 25.79 17.50
C PHE A 1099 -16.19 25.92 16.81
N LEU A 1100 -17.13 26.66 17.38
CA LEU A 1100 -18.40 27.00 16.72
C LEU A 1100 -18.32 28.29 15.90
N TRP A 1101 -17.65 29.33 16.39
CA TRP A 1101 -17.64 30.66 15.76
C TRP A 1101 -16.36 30.86 14.92
N LEU A 1102 -16.28 30.19 13.76
CA LEU A 1102 -15.05 30.13 12.93
C LEU A 1102 -14.42 31.50 12.59
N PRO A 1103 -15.18 32.57 12.26
CA PRO A 1103 -14.60 33.89 12.02
C PRO A 1103 -13.84 34.47 13.23
N ARG A 1104 -14.13 34.03 14.46
CA ARG A 1104 -13.51 34.54 15.68
C ARG A 1104 -12.01 34.27 15.76
N LEU A 1105 -11.56 33.11 15.29
CA LEU A 1105 -10.12 32.77 15.25
C LEU A 1105 -9.47 33.05 13.90
N HIS A 1106 -10.19 33.65 12.96
CA HIS A 1106 -9.63 34.13 11.71
C HIS A 1106 -8.68 35.33 11.97
N ILE A 1107 -7.39 35.11 11.71
CA ILE A 1107 -6.30 36.08 11.94
C ILE A 1107 -6.20 36.53 13.41
N SER A 1108 -6.63 35.69 14.36
CA SER A 1108 -6.67 36.07 15.78
C SER A 1108 -5.30 36.09 16.44
N SER A 1109 -5.05 37.13 17.24
CA SER A 1109 -3.89 37.30 18.13
C SER A 1109 -3.75 36.25 19.23
N TYR A 1110 -4.79 35.44 19.48
CA TYR A 1110 -4.73 34.33 20.43
C TYR A 1110 -4.01 33.10 19.87
N LEU A 1111 -3.88 32.98 18.54
CA LEU A 1111 -3.22 31.85 17.90
C LEU A 1111 -1.70 32.11 17.74
N PRO A 1112 -0.85 31.07 17.82
CA PRO A 1112 0.57 31.18 17.47
C PRO A 1112 0.78 31.69 16.04
N ASN A 1113 1.72 32.62 15.84
CA ASN A 1113 1.94 33.31 14.55
C ASN A 1113 2.09 32.34 13.36
N ASP A 1114 2.84 31.24 13.54
CA ASP A 1114 3.06 30.19 12.55
C ASP A 1114 1.77 29.45 12.14
N THR A 1115 0.79 29.39 13.04
CA THR A 1115 -0.55 28.87 12.79
C THR A 1115 -1.35 29.85 11.96
N VAL A 1116 -1.28 31.15 12.30
CA VAL A 1116 -2.03 32.17 11.57
C VAL A 1116 -1.52 32.36 10.15
N GLU A 1117 -0.19 32.34 9.96
CA GLU A 1117 0.44 32.41 8.64
C GLU A 1117 0.08 31.23 7.72
N SER A 1118 -0.19 30.04 8.28
CA SER A 1118 -0.68 28.87 7.53
C SER A 1118 -2.11 29.05 6.97
N GLY A 1119 -2.92 29.89 7.60
CA GLY A 1119 -4.35 30.04 7.31
C GLY A 1119 -5.23 28.82 7.67
N ILE A 1120 -4.70 27.82 8.38
CA ILE A 1120 -5.48 26.65 8.83
C ILE A 1120 -6.19 26.96 10.16
N HIS A 1121 -7.53 26.83 10.16
CA HIS A 1121 -8.35 27.01 11.35
C HIS A 1121 -8.24 25.82 12.34
N PRO A 1122 -8.30 26.04 13.68
CA PRO A 1122 -8.28 24.97 14.69
C PRO A 1122 -9.29 23.84 14.52
N VAL A 1123 -10.47 24.14 13.97
CA VAL A 1123 -11.47 23.10 13.60
C VAL A 1123 -10.86 22.04 12.67
N TYR A 1124 -9.96 22.41 11.76
CA TYR A 1124 -9.32 21.44 10.86
C TYR A 1124 -8.19 20.68 11.57
N PHE A 1125 -7.18 21.37 12.12
CA PHE A 1125 -6.02 20.67 12.69
C PHE A 1125 -6.31 19.99 14.05
N CYS A 1126 -7.41 20.33 14.71
CA CYS A 1126 -7.85 19.71 15.96
C CYS A 1126 -9.14 18.89 15.74
N SER A 1127 -10.32 19.50 15.53
CA SER A 1127 -11.59 18.76 15.44
C SER A 1127 -11.57 17.68 14.35
N THR A 1128 -11.23 18.00 13.10
CA THR A 1128 -11.24 16.99 12.03
C THR A 1128 -10.10 15.97 12.12
N HIS A 1129 -8.98 16.30 12.77
CA HIS A 1129 -7.95 15.33 13.13
C HIS A 1129 -8.49 14.27 14.11
N TYR A 1130 -9.22 14.68 15.16
CA TYR A 1130 -9.87 13.75 16.08
C TYR A 1130 -11.05 13.00 15.44
N ILE A 1131 -11.79 13.62 14.52
CA ILE A 1131 -12.82 12.89 13.73
C ILE A 1131 -12.16 11.76 12.94
N GLU A 1132 -11.05 11.99 12.23
CA GLU A 1132 -10.37 10.91 11.50
C GLU A 1132 -9.78 9.84 12.43
N MET A 1133 -9.34 10.23 13.64
CA MET A 1133 -8.87 9.29 14.68
C MET A 1133 -10.00 8.38 15.19
N LEU A 1134 -11.10 8.98 15.67
CA LEU A 1134 -12.25 8.24 16.21
C LEU A 1134 -12.97 7.44 15.13
N LEU A 1135 -13.06 7.96 13.89
CA LEU A 1135 -13.68 7.22 12.78
C LEU A 1135 -12.91 5.93 12.48
N LYS A 1136 -11.58 5.95 12.57
CA LYS A 1136 -10.75 4.75 12.40
C LYS A 1136 -10.94 3.75 13.55
N ALA A 1137 -11.05 4.22 14.79
CA ALA A 1137 -11.19 3.37 15.97
C ALA A 1137 -12.59 2.75 16.11
N GLU A 1138 -13.64 3.58 16.00
CA GLU A 1138 -15.03 3.21 16.29
C GLU A 1138 -15.78 2.68 15.05
N LEU A 1139 -15.44 3.16 13.85
CA LEU A 1139 -16.14 2.85 12.59
C LEU A 1139 -15.15 2.46 11.46
N PRO A 1140 -14.27 1.45 11.65
CA PRO A 1140 -13.18 1.13 10.72
C PRO A 1140 -13.64 0.80 9.29
N LEU A 1141 -14.85 0.27 9.11
CA LEU A 1141 -15.45 0.04 7.79
C LEU A 1141 -15.75 1.36 7.05
N VAL A 1142 -16.27 2.36 7.76
CA VAL A 1142 -16.53 3.71 7.23
C VAL A 1142 -15.21 4.40 6.90
N PHE A 1143 -14.21 4.34 7.79
CA PHE A 1143 -12.88 4.86 7.51
C PHE A 1143 -12.24 4.23 6.26
N SER A 1144 -12.42 2.91 6.09
CA SER A 1144 -11.94 2.18 4.91
C SER A 1144 -12.65 2.59 3.63
N ALA A 1145 -13.97 2.85 3.68
CA ALA A 1145 -14.76 3.35 2.56
C ALA A 1145 -14.20 4.68 2.02
N PHE A 1146 -13.93 5.66 2.89
CA PHE A 1146 -13.28 6.92 2.49
C PHE A 1146 -11.90 6.69 1.83
N HIS A 1147 -11.08 5.80 2.39
CA HIS A 1147 -9.76 5.49 1.82
C HIS A 1147 -9.85 4.87 0.42
N MET A 1148 -10.83 3.98 0.21
CA MET A 1148 -11.11 3.38 -1.11
C MET A 1148 -11.67 4.40 -2.11
N SER A 1149 -12.49 5.34 -1.66
CA SER A 1149 -13.02 6.43 -2.50
C SER A 1149 -12.02 7.56 -2.79
N GLY A 1150 -10.85 7.56 -2.15
CA GLY A 1150 -9.74 8.45 -2.48
C GLY A 1150 -9.78 9.86 -1.89
N PHE A 1151 -10.68 10.13 -0.93
CA PHE A 1151 -10.83 11.44 -0.30
C PHE A 1151 -10.94 11.37 1.23
N ALA A 1152 -10.92 12.52 1.90
CA ALA A 1152 -10.74 12.60 3.34
C ALA A 1152 -12.08 12.83 4.10
N PRO A 1153 -12.37 12.11 5.20
CA PRO A 1153 -13.52 12.42 6.06
C PRO A 1153 -13.50 13.85 6.60
N SER A 1154 -12.29 14.38 6.86
CA SER A 1154 -12.10 15.77 7.30
C SER A 1154 -12.61 16.82 6.33
N GLN A 1155 -12.65 16.55 5.01
CA GLN A 1155 -13.21 17.48 4.03
C GLN A 1155 -14.73 17.62 4.20
N ILE A 1156 -15.43 16.50 4.39
CA ILE A 1156 -16.89 16.46 4.57
C ILE A 1156 -17.26 17.09 5.92
N CYS A 1157 -16.60 16.71 7.01
CA CYS A 1157 -16.88 17.29 8.32
C CYS A 1157 -16.55 18.78 8.40
N LEU A 1158 -15.49 19.24 7.72
CA LEU A 1158 -15.21 20.69 7.64
C LEU A 1158 -16.36 21.41 6.92
N GLN A 1159 -16.89 20.87 5.82
CA GLN A 1159 -18.05 21.44 5.13
C GLN A 1159 -19.26 21.51 6.07
N TRP A 1160 -19.63 20.42 6.73
CA TRP A 1160 -20.74 20.40 7.71
C TRP A 1160 -20.57 21.42 8.84
N ILE A 1161 -19.39 21.47 9.46
CA ILE A 1161 -19.11 22.37 10.60
C ILE A 1161 -19.09 23.85 10.15
N THR A 1162 -18.45 24.18 9.02
CA THR A 1162 -18.33 25.57 8.55
C THR A 1162 -19.67 26.23 8.25
N GLN A 1163 -20.68 25.46 7.87
CA GLN A 1163 -22.05 25.95 7.63
C GLN A 1163 -23.05 25.55 8.73
N CYS A 1164 -22.59 25.15 9.91
CA CYS A 1164 -23.45 24.75 11.04
C CYS A 1164 -24.54 23.72 10.67
N PHE A 1165 -24.21 22.75 9.79
CA PHE A 1165 -25.13 21.74 9.24
C PHE A 1165 -26.35 22.28 8.47
N TRP A 1166 -26.37 23.54 8.06
CA TRP A 1166 -27.38 24.07 7.14
C TRP A 1166 -27.46 23.20 5.88
N ASN A 1167 -28.68 22.96 5.37
CA ASN A 1167 -29.00 22.06 4.25
C ASN A 1167 -28.80 20.56 4.51
N TYR A 1168 -28.28 20.17 5.67
CA TYR A 1168 -28.06 18.77 6.07
C TYR A 1168 -29.02 18.34 7.19
N LEU A 1169 -29.24 19.20 8.18
CA LEU A 1169 -30.13 18.98 9.32
C LEU A 1169 -31.34 19.91 9.25
N ASP A 1170 -32.47 19.46 9.79
CA ASP A 1170 -33.62 20.33 10.08
C ASP A 1170 -33.27 21.33 11.18
N TRP A 1171 -33.95 22.47 11.21
CA TRP A 1171 -33.66 23.60 12.10
C TRP A 1171 -33.57 23.22 13.58
N ILE A 1172 -34.45 22.32 14.03
CA ILE A 1172 -34.46 21.85 15.42
C ILE A 1172 -33.18 21.08 15.78
N GLU A 1173 -32.65 20.26 14.87
CA GLU A 1173 -31.43 19.49 15.09
C GLU A 1173 -30.17 20.39 14.95
N ILE A 1174 -30.22 21.47 14.14
CA ILE A 1174 -29.19 22.54 14.14
C ILE A 1174 -29.17 23.25 15.50
N CYS A 1175 -30.34 23.58 16.06
CA CYS A 1175 -30.46 24.14 17.40
C CYS A 1175 -29.89 23.20 18.46
N HIS A 1176 -30.20 21.90 18.38
CA HIS A 1176 -29.67 20.88 19.29
C HIS A 1176 -28.17 20.66 19.15
N TYR A 1177 -27.60 20.72 17.94
CA TYR A 1177 -26.15 20.68 17.71
C TYR A 1177 -25.44 21.84 18.43
N ILE A 1178 -25.93 23.08 18.25
CA ILE A 1178 -25.36 24.28 18.90
C ILE A 1178 -25.53 24.17 20.42
N ALA A 1179 -26.72 23.84 20.91
CA ALA A 1179 -26.99 23.71 22.34
C ALA A 1179 -26.10 22.65 22.99
N THR A 1180 -25.96 21.47 22.38
CA THR A 1180 -25.12 20.37 22.90
C THR A 1180 -23.66 20.78 23.02
N CYS A 1181 -23.11 21.46 21.99
CA CYS A 1181 -21.74 21.96 22.04
C CYS A 1181 -21.53 23.09 23.08
N VAL A 1182 -22.55 23.94 23.29
CA VAL A 1182 -22.51 25.01 24.32
C VAL A 1182 -22.58 24.41 25.73
N PHE A 1183 -23.52 23.50 25.99
CA PHE A 1183 -23.73 22.91 27.31
C PHE A 1183 -22.64 21.92 27.72
N LEU A 1184 -22.23 21.01 26.83
CA LEU A 1184 -21.39 19.85 27.19
C LEU A 1184 -19.91 20.04 26.83
N GLY A 1185 -19.61 20.87 25.82
CA GLY A 1185 -18.25 21.26 25.43
C GLY A 1185 -17.99 21.20 23.92
N PRO A 1186 -16.89 21.81 23.44
CA PRO A 1186 -16.52 21.81 22.02
C PRO A 1186 -16.15 20.42 21.48
N ASP A 1187 -15.80 19.49 22.35
CA ASP A 1187 -15.53 18.08 22.02
C ASP A 1187 -16.77 17.36 21.47
N TYR A 1188 -17.97 17.75 21.88
CA TYR A 1188 -19.22 17.22 21.33
C TYR A 1188 -19.41 17.53 19.84
N GLN A 1189 -18.73 18.54 19.27
CA GLN A 1189 -18.68 18.73 17.81
C GLN A 1189 -18.07 17.51 17.10
N VAL A 1190 -17.03 16.90 17.69
CA VAL A 1190 -16.41 15.68 17.16
C VAL A 1190 -17.34 14.48 17.35
N TYR A 1191 -17.93 14.33 18.54
CA TYR A 1191 -18.83 13.20 18.84
C TYR A 1191 -20.09 13.20 17.96
N ILE A 1192 -20.67 14.37 17.66
CA ILE A 1192 -21.79 14.51 16.73
C ILE A 1192 -21.39 14.10 15.30
N CYS A 1193 -20.21 14.50 14.80
CA CYS A 1193 -19.73 14.02 13.50
C CYS A 1193 -19.54 12.49 13.45
N ILE A 1194 -19.05 11.87 14.53
CA ILE A 1194 -18.94 10.40 14.64
C ILE A 1194 -20.32 9.73 14.74
N ALA A 1195 -21.29 10.35 15.42
CA ALA A 1195 -22.68 9.90 15.45
C ALA A 1195 -23.34 9.95 14.07
N VAL A 1196 -23.13 11.03 13.29
CA VAL A 1196 -23.59 11.13 11.89
C VAL A 1196 -23.00 10.02 11.02
N PHE A 1197 -21.70 9.72 11.15
CA PHE A 1197 -21.10 8.60 10.41
C PHE A 1197 -21.58 7.23 10.86
N LYS A 1198 -21.97 7.06 12.13
CA LYS A 1198 -22.60 5.82 12.63
C LYS A 1198 -24.01 5.65 12.07
N HIS A 1199 -24.76 6.75 11.96
CA HIS A 1199 -26.09 6.78 11.34
C HIS A 1199 -26.01 6.36 9.86
N LEU A 1200 -25.16 7.04 9.08
CA LEU A 1200 -24.96 6.80 7.64
C LEU A 1200 -24.16 5.53 7.31
N GLN A 1201 -23.87 4.65 8.27
CA GLN A 1201 -22.89 3.56 8.06
C GLN A 1201 -23.28 2.63 6.90
N GLN A 1202 -24.57 2.32 6.73
CA GLN A 1202 -25.02 1.45 5.63
C GLN A 1202 -24.99 2.18 4.28
N ASP A 1203 -25.49 3.43 4.24
CA ASP A 1203 -25.52 4.25 3.03
C ASP A 1203 -24.11 4.52 2.51
N ILE A 1204 -23.15 4.80 3.39
CA ILE A 1204 -21.75 4.99 3.02
C ILE A 1204 -21.17 3.73 2.37
N LEU A 1205 -21.47 2.54 2.90
CA LEU A 1205 -20.99 1.28 2.34
C LEU A 1205 -21.65 0.99 0.98
N GLN A 1206 -22.92 1.34 0.80
CA GLN A 1206 -23.63 1.25 -0.48
C GLN A 1206 -23.04 2.22 -1.51
N HIS A 1207 -22.94 3.51 -1.19
CA HIS A 1207 -22.44 4.55 -2.09
C HIS A 1207 -20.93 4.41 -2.42
N THR A 1208 -20.19 3.64 -1.62
CA THR A 1208 -18.82 3.23 -1.97
C THR A 1208 -18.81 2.21 -3.12
N GLN A 1209 -19.79 1.30 -3.18
CA GLN A 1209 -19.89 0.30 -4.24
C GLN A 1209 -20.34 0.92 -5.57
N THR A 1210 -21.24 1.89 -5.53
CA THR A 1210 -21.71 2.67 -6.69
C THR A 1210 -20.76 3.79 -7.13
N GLN A 1211 -19.66 4.03 -6.40
CA GLN A 1211 -18.60 5.00 -6.71
C GLN A 1211 -19.05 6.48 -6.68
N ASP A 1212 -20.12 6.79 -5.95
CA ASP A 1212 -20.74 8.11 -5.84
C ASP A 1212 -20.74 8.69 -4.41
N LEU A 1213 -20.11 8.02 -3.43
CA LEU A 1213 -20.02 8.42 -2.02
C LEU A 1213 -19.75 9.91 -1.78
N GLN A 1214 -18.87 10.53 -2.55
CA GLN A 1214 -18.57 11.95 -2.38
C GLN A 1214 -19.75 12.85 -2.77
N VAL A 1215 -20.50 12.48 -3.81
CA VAL A 1215 -21.69 13.20 -4.25
C VAL A 1215 -22.76 13.05 -3.18
N PHE A 1216 -23.06 11.83 -2.74
CA PHE A 1216 -23.98 11.56 -1.63
C PHE A 1216 -23.70 12.45 -0.40
N LEU A 1217 -22.49 12.40 0.15
CA LEU A 1217 -22.13 13.16 1.36
C LEU A 1217 -22.08 14.69 1.17
N LYS A 1218 -21.92 15.18 -0.06
CA LYS A 1218 -21.88 16.63 -0.38
C LYS A 1218 -23.24 17.19 -0.79
N GLU A 1219 -24.16 16.37 -1.28
CA GLU A 1219 -25.40 16.83 -1.92
C GLU A 1219 -26.67 16.45 -1.14
N GLU A 1220 -26.68 15.28 -0.49
CA GLU A 1220 -27.85 14.76 0.22
C GLU A 1220 -27.92 15.22 1.68
N ALA A 1221 -29.15 15.34 2.18
CA ALA A 1221 -29.43 15.71 3.57
C ALA A 1221 -29.39 14.48 4.50
N LEU A 1222 -29.24 14.71 5.81
CA LEU A 1222 -29.09 13.68 6.84
C LEU A 1222 -30.47 13.17 7.29
N HIS A 1223 -31.14 12.44 6.39
CA HIS A 1223 -32.49 11.92 6.58
C HIS A 1223 -32.62 11.04 7.83
N GLY A 1224 -33.43 11.50 8.81
CA GLY A 1224 -33.71 10.73 10.02
C GLY A 1224 -32.61 10.78 11.10
N PHE A 1225 -31.57 11.59 10.94
CA PHE A 1225 -30.61 11.83 12.01
C PHE A 1225 -31.18 12.80 13.06
N ARG A 1226 -31.20 12.38 14.33
CA ARG A 1226 -31.48 13.25 15.47
C ARG A 1226 -30.32 13.24 16.46
N VAL A 1227 -29.93 14.39 16.97
CA VAL A 1227 -28.82 14.51 17.93
C VAL A 1227 -29.13 13.73 19.21
N SER A 1228 -30.39 13.78 19.66
CA SER A 1228 -30.92 13.11 20.86
C SER A 1228 -30.73 11.58 20.85
N ASP A 1229 -31.03 10.92 19.74
CA ASP A 1229 -30.99 9.45 19.60
C ASP A 1229 -29.57 8.87 19.81
N TYR A 1230 -28.52 9.70 19.65
CA TYR A 1230 -27.12 9.28 19.80
C TYR A 1230 -26.47 9.71 21.13
N PHE A 1231 -27.20 10.32 22.08
CA PHE A 1231 -26.60 10.80 23.34
C PHE A 1231 -25.88 9.70 24.13
N GLU A 1232 -26.45 8.50 24.26
CA GLU A 1232 -25.80 7.39 24.97
C GLU A 1232 -24.49 6.95 24.30
N TYR A 1233 -24.44 7.00 22.97
CA TYR A 1233 -23.21 6.71 22.23
C TYR A 1233 -22.18 7.84 22.39
N MET A 1234 -22.61 9.11 22.38
CA MET A 1234 -21.71 10.24 22.63
C MET A 1234 -21.15 10.26 24.05
N GLU A 1235 -21.93 9.85 25.07
CA GLU A 1235 -21.45 9.69 26.45
C GLU A 1235 -20.36 8.60 26.57
N ILE A 1236 -20.43 7.53 25.76
CA ILE A 1236 -19.36 6.51 25.70
C ILE A 1236 -18.09 7.10 25.05
N LEU A 1237 -18.23 7.86 23.95
CA LEU A 1237 -17.12 8.56 23.32
C LEU A 1237 -16.50 9.61 24.25
N GLU A 1238 -17.31 10.29 25.07
CA GLU A 1238 -16.87 11.23 26.08
C GLU A 1238 -15.97 10.54 27.11
N GLN A 1239 -16.45 9.43 27.70
CA GLN A 1239 -15.71 8.64 28.69
C GLN A 1239 -14.36 8.14 28.16
N ASN A 1240 -14.32 7.74 26.89
CA ASN A 1240 -13.10 7.20 26.26
C ASN A 1240 -12.10 8.29 25.83
N TYR A 1241 -12.56 9.45 25.37
CA TYR A 1241 -11.71 10.39 24.61
C TYR A 1241 -11.61 11.82 25.16
N ARG A 1242 -12.52 12.28 26.04
CA ARG A 1242 -12.60 13.69 26.47
C ARG A 1242 -11.30 14.23 27.06
N THR A 1243 -10.61 13.44 27.87
CA THR A 1243 -9.35 13.84 28.52
C THR A 1243 -8.24 14.19 27.52
N VAL A 1244 -8.14 13.46 26.41
CA VAL A 1244 -7.13 13.72 25.37
C VAL A 1244 -7.59 14.88 24.47
N LEU A 1245 -8.85 14.85 24.05
CA LEU A 1245 -9.40 15.74 23.05
C LEU A 1245 -9.57 17.17 23.58
N LEU A 1246 -10.17 17.36 24.78
CA LEU A 1246 -10.26 18.70 25.39
C LEU A 1246 -8.89 19.26 25.79
N ARG A 1247 -7.92 18.41 26.14
CA ARG A 1247 -6.54 18.88 26.41
C ARG A 1247 -5.91 19.49 25.17
N ASP A 1248 -6.09 18.87 24.00
CA ASP A 1248 -5.57 19.41 22.75
C ASP A 1248 -6.34 20.67 22.30
N MET A 1249 -7.67 20.67 22.43
CA MET A 1249 -8.49 21.86 22.18
C MET A 1249 -8.13 23.06 23.08
N ARG A 1250 -7.70 22.81 24.34
CA ARG A 1250 -7.18 23.83 25.25
C ARG A 1250 -5.76 24.30 24.93
N ASN A 1251 -5.02 23.59 24.08
CA ASN A 1251 -3.64 23.92 23.70
C ASN A 1251 -3.52 24.72 22.39
N ILE A 1252 -4.63 25.20 21.82
CA ILE A 1252 -4.62 25.99 20.57
C ILE A 1252 -4.07 27.41 20.73
N ARG A 1253 -4.08 27.96 21.95
CA ARG A 1253 -3.63 29.34 22.24
C ARG A 1253 -2.12 29.39 22.41
N LEU A 1254 -1.54 30.53 22.05
CA LEU A 1254 -0.22 30.92 22.56
C LEU A 1254 -0.24 30.87 24.10
N GLN A 1255 0.53 29.96 24.69
CA GLN A 1255 0.77 29.97 26.13
C GLN A 1255 1.53 31.25 26.44
N SER A 1256 0.91 32.12 27.23
CA SER A 1256 1.53 33.35 27.71
C SER A 1256 2.62 32.98 28.73
N THR A 1257 3.87 33.00 28.26
CA THR A 1257 5.09 32.90 29.08
C THR A 1257 5.23 34.09 30.02
#